data_AF-A0A7J4RFC4-F1
#
_entry.id   AF-A0A7J4RFC4-F1
#
_cell.length_a   1.000
_cell.length_b   1.000
_cell.length_c   1.000
_cell.angle_alpha   90.00
_cell.angle_beta   90.00
_cell.angle_gamma   90.00
#
_symmetry.space_group_name_H-M   'P 1'
#
loop_
_entity.id
_entity.type
_entity.pdbx_description
1 polymer ?
#
loop_
_entity_poly.entity_id
_entity_poly.type
_entity_poly.pdbx_seq_one_letter_code
_entity_poly.pdbx_strand_id
1 'polypeptide(L)'
;LAHLLHAQHSEEDWQLSRSARKKALQMVQSTDVPACISDDEHKLLLLLEGQIEESVNKLKLTEKLPKKGILAINQIVNALSFGGSHLVDEKHLSNLIESLDERKISEMGEALLRTIVSKLRLNNVRLSLERGDNSNHVITTLETVLRQPSIPYPIVHGVRQLMYEFDLGIEALVQWYQHHHQRSIWALLAQATLEASKGNNLSAARLFKRTADSKEFAYDEEIMLYRKALIHFAFDKRWGEAKQLLSEHPNLRAAITKRFQLYLNVSHQASIQETAKATSMLKNFIKKQETFVEETEEGEKTRTRTVFKEDELDLLHTYPDEHPKPLPREPFTGRLLAATNALRRDYRTQSSKSFDRRYRDIMLMRSPEAMEIHTLAQQASETSPLDALRILERAQLSGRFRDRNKSFANLELMLFRRHQSEIRTCDRRYLRHLPLKPLVLVDTNIVIDALYRRIQQILNRSNHFEDSTNQRSHFAGYLLYLAENQKVDLWLPKVVRGEIENLTRSIGDIRKRFENALVDNDVLETTISAENMKSIVNQIVSEFSTWEGNSRDIEAEAISDEIVSSMGKFLTEHSEIYDELTKMRQHYEGKNIRTEIDGKKIYPQKPDRLIMQYAAALSNRPIDNVGSIVVATHDGDFTVVARAFEERFGFGIAKNSRTLKQWLREA
;
A
#
# COMPACT_ATOMS: atom_id res chain seq x y z
N LEU A 1 9.32 14.14 29.89
CA LEU A 1 7.87 13.89 29.72
C LEU A 1 7.52 13.34 28.34
N ALA A 2 7.78 14.04 27.23
CA ALA A 2 7.34 13.58 25.90
C ALA A 2 7.79 12.15 25.50
N HIS A 3 8.97 11.69 25.95
CA HIS A 3 9.46 10.33 25.70
C HIS A 3 9.10 9.29 26.76
N LEU A 4 8.86 9.73 28.00
CA LEU A 4 8.75 8.86 29.18
C LEU A 4 7.38 8.93 29.86
N LEU A 5 6.44 9.71 29.33
CA LEU A 5 5.09 9.81 29.89
C LEU A 5 4.48 8.41 29.93
N HIS A 6 4.13 7.96 31.14
CA HIS A 6 3.61 6.63 31.34
C HIS A 6 2.32 6.43 30.54
N ALA A 7 2.15 5.25 29.95
CA ALA A 7 0.97 4.93 29.15
C ALA A 7 -0.33 4.77 29.98
N GLN A 8 -0.36 5.17 31.25
CA GLN A 8 -1.59 5.21 32.05
C GLN A 8 -2.30 6.57 31.92
N HIS A 9 -1.56 7.60 31.50
CA HIS A 9 -2.10 8.93 31.28
C HIS A 9 -3.01 8.98 30.05
N SER A 10 -3.88 9.99 30.00
CA SER A 10 -4.77 10.18 28.87
C SER A 10 -3.99 10.49 27.57
N GLU A 11 -4.59 10.17 26.42
CA GLU A 11 -4.02 10.54 25.12
C GLU A 11 -3.89 12.08 24.99
N GLU A 12 -4.78 12.84 25.63
CA GLU A 12 -4.74 14.31 25.69
C GLU A 12 -3.47 14.81 26.40
N ASP A 13 -3.11 14.21 27.55
CA ASP A 13 -1.88 14.56 28.28
C ASP A 13 -0.64 14.31 27.43
N TRP A 14 -0.65 13.22 26.65
CA TRP A 14 0.44 12.92 25.73
C TRP A 14 0.52 13.94 24.59
N GLN A 15 -0.60 14.28 23.96
CA GLN A 15 -0.66 15.29 22.90
C GLN A 15 -0.20 16.67 23.41
N LEU A 16 -0.60 17.06 24.63
CA LEU A 16 -0.13 18.27 25.28
C LEU A 16 1.38 18.22 25.51
N SER A 17 1.91 17.11 26.03
CA SER A 17 3.36 16.91 26.21
C SER A 17 4.13 17.03 24.89
N ARG A 18 3.56 16.53 23.78
CA ARG A 18 4.13 16.67 22.44
C ARG A 18 4.13 18.11 21.94
N SER A 19 3.02 18.82 22.10
CA SER A 19 2.91 20.23 21.71
C SER A 19 3.91 21.10 22.50
N ALA A 20 4.09 20.82 23.79
CA ALA A 20 5.06 21.48 24.64
C ALA A 20 6.50 21.17 24.22
N ARG A 21 6.80 19.90 23.88
CA ARG A 21 8.11 19.50 23.31
C ARG A 21 8.41 20.29 22.04
N LYS A 22 7.48 20.40 21.09
CA LYS A 22 7.70 21.14 19.83
C LYS A 22 8.15 22.59 20.10
N LYS A 23 7.50 23.27 21.06
CA LYS A 23 7.87 24.64 21.46
C LYS A 23 9.22 24.67 22.17
N ALA A 24 9.49 23.71 23.05
CA ALA A 24 10.74 23.63 23.80
C ALA A 24 11.95 23.42 22.89
N LEU A 25 11.85 22.57 21.86
CA LEU A 25 12.94 22.28 20.93
C LEU A 25 13.51 23.54 20.24
N GLN A 26 12.71 24.60 20.09
CA GLN A 26 13.14 25.87 19.51
C GLN A 26 14.04 26.71 20.44
N MET A 27 14.05 26.42 21.74
CA MET A 27 14.77 27.19 22.77
C MET A 27 15.81 26.36 23.54
N VAL A 28 15.73 25.03 23.47
CA VAL A 28 16.55 24.13 24.31
C VAL A 28 18.06 24.27 24.02
N GLN A 29 18.46 24.63 22.81
CA GLN A 29 19.88 24.75 22.45
C GLN A 29 20.61 25.92 23.13
N SER A 30 19.88 26.96 23.54
CA SER A 30 20.43 28.14 24.23
C SER A 30 20.27 28.08 25.76
N THR A 31 19.87 26.93 26.29
CA THR A 31 19.57 26.75 27.72
C THR A 31 20.54 25.74 28.35
N ASP A 32 21.09 26.08 29.51
CA ASP A 32 21.94 25.16 30.27
C ASP A 32 21.18 23.91 30.73
N VAL A 33 21.86 22.76 30.73
CA VAL A 33 21.28 21.50 31.22
C VAL A 33 20.99 21.62 32.72
N PRO A 34 19.74 21.35 33.17
CA PRO A 34 19.41 21.41 34.59
C PRO A 34 20.29 20.48 35.43
N ALA A 35 20.71 20.94 36.61
CA ALA A 35 21.59 20.18 37.51
C ALA A 35 21.01 18.84 37.99
N CYS A 36 19.69 18.63 37.84
CA CYS A 36 19.02 17.37 38.15
C CYS A 36 19.19 16.30 37.06
N ILE A 37 19.71 16.64 35.88
CA ILE A 37 19.97 15.71 34.77
C ILE A 37 21.47 15.45 34.71
N SER A 38 21.87 14.19 34.86
CA SER A 38 23.27 13.79 34.70
C SER A 38 23.71 13.86 33.23
N ASP A 39 25.03 13.94 33.01
CA ASP A 39 25.63 13.94 31.66
C ASP A 39 25.18 12.73 30.81
N ASP A 40 25.08 11.55 31.42
CA ASP A 40 24.61 10.34 30.73
C ASP A 40 23.12 10.42 30.36
N GLU A 41 22.26 10.91 31.26
CA GLU A 41 20.84 11.09 30.98
C GLU A 41 20.60 12.15 29.90
N HIS A 42 21.39 13.22 29.89
CA HIS A 42 21.36 14.23 28.84
C HIS A 42 21.72 13.63 27.48
N LYS A 43 22.82 12.87 27.38
CA LYS A 43 23.23 12.18 26.14
C LYS A 43 22.18 11.18 25.65
N LEU A 44 21.55 10.42 26.55
CA LEU A 44 20.47 9.50 26.20
C LEU A 44 19.21 10.24 25.71
N LEU A 45 18.90 11.41 26.26
CA LEU A 45 17.84 12.28 25.76
C LEU A 45 18.16 12.81 24.36
N LEU A 46 19.39 13.27 24.12
CA LEU A 46 19.83 13.70 22.78
C LEU A 46 19.70 12.57 21.75
N LEU A 47 20.06 11.34 22.15
CA LEU A 47 19.87 10.15 21.31
C LEU A 47 18.39 9.91 20.97
N LEU A 48 17.48 10.03 21.95
CA LEU A 48 16.04 9.92 21.73
C LEU A 48 15.46 11.07 20.89
N GLU A 49 16.13 12.21 20.86
CA GLU A 49 15.84 13.34 19.97
C GLU A 49 16.44 13.15 18.56
N GLY A 50 17.10 12.02 18.34
CA GLY A 50 17.69 11.63 17.07
C GLY A 50 19.09 12.19 16.82
N GLN A 51 19.67 12.96 17.74
CA GLN A 51 21.04 13.46 17.57
C GLN A 51 22.06 12.36 17.86
N ILE A 52 22.99 12.16 16.91
CA ILE A 52 24.07 11.19 17.06
C ILE A 52 25.40 11.94 16.98
N GLU A 53 25.77 12.59 18.08
CA GLU A 53 27.09 13.19 18.21
C GLU A 53 28.13 12.16 18.66
N GLU A 54 29.40 12.40 18.33
CA GLU A 54 30.53 11.61 18.83
C GLU A 54 30.64 11.65 20.37
N SER A 55 30.04 12.67 21.00
CA SER A 55 29.90 12.84 22.45
C SER A 55 28.97 11.78 23.09
N VAL A 56 27.98 11.27 22.35
CA VAL A 56 27.06 10.19 22.77
C VAL A 56 27.78 8.83 22.79
N ASN A 57 28.90 8.68 22.06
CA ASN A 57 29.71 7.46 22.02
C ASN A 57 30.48 7.20 23.33
N LYS A 58 30.53 8.17 24.26
CA LYS A 58 31.23 8.07 25.55
C LYS A 58 30.26 8.28 26.71
N LEU A 59 29.38 7.30 26.91
CA LEU A 59 28.53 7.20 28.09
C LEU A 59 29.36 6.70 29.27
N LYS A 60 29.46 7.48 30.35
CA LYS A 60 30.14 7.08 31.59
C LYS A 60 29.42 5.91 32.27
N LEU A 61 28.13 5.73 31.98
CA LEU A 61 27.34 4.58 32.42
C LEU A 61 27.91 3.23 31.95
N THR A 62 28.73 3.20 30.90
CA THR A 62 29.43 1.97 30.47
C THR A 62 30.36 1.42 31.55
N GLU A 63 30.91 2.26 32.43
CA GLU A 63 31.73 1.82 33.57
C GLU A 63 30.92 1.06 34.63
N LYS A 64 29.59 1.25 34.63
CA LYS A 64 28.65 0.68 35.59
C LYS A 64 27.96 -0.58 35.08
N LEU A 65 28.05 -0.88 33.78
CA LEU A 65 27.43 -2.05 33.17
C LEU A 65 28.37 -3.26 33.15
N PRO A 66 27.82 -4.49 33.19
CA PRO A 66 28.60 -5.69 32.93
C PRO A 66 29.10 -5.71 31.48
N LYS A 67 30.16 -6.50 31.20
CA LYS A 67 30.81 -6.59 29.89
C LYS A 67 29.84 -6.81 28.72
N LYS A 68 28.78 -7.61 28.94
CA LYS A 68 27.72 -7.85 27.94
C LYS A 68 26.89 -6.58 27.64
N GLY A 69 26.53 -5.82 28.67
CA GLY A 69 25.82 -4.55 28.55
C GLY A 69 26.64 -3.48 27.82
N ILE A 70 27.94 -3.39 28.10
CA ILE A 70 28.85 -2.47 27.40
C ILE A 70 28.90 -2.79 25.90
N LEU A 71 29.09 -4.07 25.54
CA LEU A 71 29.08 -4.51 24.15
C LEU A 71 27.76 -4.20 23.46
N ALA A 72 26.63 -4.38 24.15
CA ALA A 72 25.31 -4.07 23.61
C ALA A 72 25.12 -2.57 23.34
N ILE A 73 25.51 -1.69 24.28
CA ILE A 73 25.43 -0.23 24.09
C ILE A 73 26.30 0.21 22.92
N ASN A 74 27.54 -0.30 22.82
CA ASN A 74 28.43 0.07 21.72
C ASN A 74 27.84 -0.35 20.36
N GLN A 75 27.19 -1.50 20.28
CA GLN A 75 26.49 -1.93 19.06
C GLN A 75 25.30 -1.04 18.72
N ILE A 76 24.52 -0.63 19.73
CA ILE A 76 23.40 0.32 19.54
C ILE A 76 23.91 1.65 19.00
N VAL A 77 24.94 2.20 19.65
CA VAL A 77 25.57 3.46 19.26
C VAL A 77 26.13 3.37 17.84
N ASN A 78 26.86 2.30 17.51
CA ASN A 78 27.39 2.08 16.16
C ASN A 78 26.27 1.96 15.11
N ALA A 79 25.20 1.23 15.41
CA ALA A 79 24.06 1.11 14.51
C ALA A 79 23.35 2.46 14.29
N LEU A 80 23.36 3.33 15.28
CA LEU A 80 22.75 4.66 15.21
C LEU A 80 23.69 5.70 14.59
N SER A 81 25.02 5.48 14.59
CA SER A 81 26.02 6.38 13.99
C SER A 81 25.84 6.62 12.49
N PHE A 82 26.46 7.67 11.97
CA PHE A 82 26.40 8.02 10.55
C PHE A 82 26.91 6.87 9.67
N GLY A 83 26.08 6.41 8.73
CA GLY A 83 26.37 5.24 7.89
C GLY A 83 26.22 3.88 8.58
N GLY A 84 25.72 3.86 9.82
CA GLY A 84 25.37 2.64 10.56
C GLY A 84 24.21 1.89 9.90
N SER A 85 24.10 0.59 10.22
CA SER A 85 23.04 -0.28 9.68
C SER A 85 21.63 0.11 10.15
N HIS A 86 21.54 0.92 11.22
CA HIS A 86 20.31 1.27 11.92
C HIS A 86 19.47 0.06 12.39
N LEU A 87 20.11 -1.10 12.44
CA LEU A 87 19.57 -2.39 12.85
C LEU A 87 20.45 -2.94 13.96
N VAL A 88 19.82 -3.37 15.04
CA VAL A 88 20.51 -3.98 16.18
C VAL A 88 19.91 -5.36 16.42
N ASP A 89 20.75 -6.39 16.46
CA ASP A 89 20.26 -7.75 16.72
C ASP A 89 19.55 -7.86 18.06
N GLU A 90 18.47 -8.63 18.10
CA GLU A 90 17.65 -8.85 19.31
C GLU A 90 18.47 -9.39 20.48
N LYS A 91 19.54 -10.14 20.19
CA LYS A 91 20.52 -10.61 21.19
C LYS A 91 21.18 -9.44 21.93
N HIS A 92 21.61 -8.39 21.22
CA HIS A 92 22.23 -7.22 21.84
C HIS A 92 21.22 -6.41 22.64
N LEU A 93 20.00 -6.24 22.11
CA LEU A 93 18.91 -5.54 22.80
C LEU A 93 18.52 -6.25 24.10
N SER A 94 18.38 -7.58 24.07
CA SER A 94 18.06 -8.40 25.25
C SER A 94 19.19 -8.38 26.29
N ASN A 95 20.45 -8.54 25.85
CA ASN A 95 21.61 -8.44 26.75
C ASN A 95 21.66 -7.09 27.49
N LEU A 96 21.29 -5.99 26.82
CA LEU A 96 21.24 -4.68 27.48
C LEU A 96 20.17 -4.66 28.56
N ILE A 97 18.95 -5.09 28.26
CA ILE A 97 17.84 -5.12 29.23
C ILE A 97 18.18 -5.98 30.46
N GLU A 98 18.71 -7.18 30.25
CA GLU A 98 19.15 -8.06 31.36
C GLU A 98 20.26 -7.42 32.21
N SER A 99 21.13 -6.62 31.59
CA SER A 99 22.22 -5.92 32.29
C SER A 99 21.74 -4.73 33.14
N LEU A 100 20.52 -4.22 32.93
CA LEU A 100 19.97 -3.09 33.69
C LEU A 100 19.49 -3.52 35.09
N ASP A 101 19.12 -4.80 35.27
CA ASP A 101 18.54 -5.31 36.51
C ASP A 101 19.57 -5.41 37.66
N GLU A 102 20.86 -5.19 37.39
CA GLU A 102 21.98 -5.25 38.35
C GLU A 102 22.18 -3.94 39.20
N ARG A 103 21.22 -3.00 39.16
CA ARG A 103 21.03 -1.83 40.07
C ARG A 103 22.17 -0.79 40.20
N LYS A 104 22.90 -0.47 39.12
CA LYS A 104 23.93 0.60 39.14
C LYS A 104 23.55 1.91 38.43
N ILE A 105 22.32 2.03 37.92
CA ILE A 105 21.88 3.14 37.08
C ILE A 105 20.75 3.91 37.79
N SER A 106 20.60 5.21 37.52
CA SER A 106 19.47 6.01 37.99
C SER A 106 18.15 5.53 37.39
N GLU A 107 17.03 5.77 38.09
CA GLU A 107 15.70 5.41 37.58
C GLU A 107 15.39 6.06 36.22
N MET A 108 15.80 7.32 36.02
CA MET A 108 15.63 8.02 34.75
C MET A 108 16.53 7.44 33.65
N GLY A 109 17.80 7.16 33.94
CA GLY A 109 18.72 6.52 32.98
C GLY A 109 18.23 5.15 32.54
N GLU A 110 17.70 4.34 33.47
CA GLU A 110 17.10 3.04 33.16
C GLU A 110 15.86 3.19 32.27
N ALA A 111 14.95 4.11 32.60
CA ALA A 111 13.75 4.38 31.81
C ALA A 111 14.09 4.84 30.38
N LEU A 112 15.11 5.70 30.22
CA LEU A 112 15.60 6.15 28.92
C LEU A 112 16.18 5.00 28.10
N LEU A 113 17.03 4.15 28.68
CA LEU A 113 17.63 3.00 28.00
C LEU A 113 16.56 1.98 27.58
N ARG A 114 15.61 1.65 28.45
CA ARG A 114 14.48 0.78 28.10
C ARG A 114 13.65 1.35 26.95
N THR A 115 13.42 2.68 26.95
CA THR A 115 12.70 3.38 25.87
C THR A 115 13.47 3.32 24.55
N ILE A 116 14.78 3.53 24.56
CA ILE A 116 15.65 3.42 23.38
C ILE A 116 15.58 2.00 22.80
N VAL A 117 15.73 0.97 23.65
CA VAL A 117 15.62 -0.44 23.23
C VAL A 117 14.24 -0.71 22.61
N SER A 118 13.16 -0.24 23.23
CA SER A 118 11.81 -0.41 22.69
C SER A 118 11.64 0.28 21.32
N LYS A 119 12.13 1.52 21.15
CA LYS A 119 12.08 2.21 19.85
C LYS A 119 12.92 1.47 18.78
N LEU A 120 14.08 0.93 19.13
CA LEU A 120 14.90 0.11 18.22
C LEU A 120 14.19 -1.19 17.82
N ARG A 121 13.55 -1.88 18.77
CA ARG A 121 12.72 -3.06 18.47
C ARG A 121 11.58 -2.72 17.51
N LEU A 122 10.90 -1.59 17.71
CA LEU A 122 9.85 -1.12 16.80
C LEU A 122 10.40 -0.86 15.38
N ASN A 123 11.60 -0.29 15.28
CA ASN A 123 12.27 -0.09 13.98
C ASN A 123 12.62 -1.42 13.30
N ASN A 124 13.22 -2.37 14.02
CA ASN A 124 13.53 -3.71 13.51
C ASN A 124 12.26 -4.42 13.03
N VAL A 125 11.19 -4.36 13.82
CA VAL A 125 9.88 -4.92 13.45
C VAL A 125 9.36 -4.30 12.17
N ARG A 126 9.42 -2.97 12.04
CA ARG A 126 8.96 -2.28 10.84
C ARG A 126 9.72 -2.74 9.59
N LEU A 127 11.05 -2.77 9.66
CA LEU A 127 11.88 -3.24 8.55
C LEU A 127 11.60 -4.70 8.20
N SER A 128 11.36 -5.55 9.21
CA SER A 128 10.97 -6.95 9.01
C SER A 128 9.62 -7.05 8.27
N LEU A 129 8.64 -6.24 8.67
CA LEU A 129 7.33 -6.17 8.02
C LEU A 129 7.42 -5.65 6.58
N GLU A 130 8.28 -4.66 6.32
CA GLU A 130 8.51 -4.10 4.98
C GLU A 130 9.16 -5.12 4.05
N ARG A 131 10.12 -5.90 4.55
CA ARG A 131 10.75 -7.02 3.81
C ARG A 131 9.82 -8.21 3.64
N GLY A 132 8.75 -8.27 4.45
CA GLY A 132 7.77 -9.35 4.43
C GLY A 132 8.25 -10.61 5.17
N ASP A 133 9.07 -10.43 6.21
CA ASP A 133 9.55 -11.48 7.10
C ASP A 133 8.40 -12.09 7.93
N ASN A 134 8.68 -13.21 8.61
CA ASN A 134 7.68 -13.99 9.33
C ASN A 134 6.93 -13.18 10.40
N SER A 135 5.61 -13.02 10.20
CA SER A 135 4.73 -12.24 11.08
C SER A 135 4.69 -12.74 12.53
N ASN A 136 4.97 -14.01 12.80
CA ASN A 136 4.94 -14.56 14.16
C ASN A 136 6.07 -13.99 15.03
N HIS A 137 7.28 -13.86 14.48
CA HIS A 137 8.40 -13.26 15.21
C HIS A 137 8.12 -11.78 15.50
N VAL A 138 7.61 -11.07 14.50
CA VAL A 138 7.18 -9.67 14.64
C VAL A 138 6.17 -9.49 15.78
N ILE A 139 5.10 -10.30 15.81
CA ILE A 139 4.08 -10.21 16.86
C ILE A 139 4.69 -10.49 18.23
N THR A 140 5.56 -11.51 18.35
CA THR A 140 6.23 -11.85 19.61
C THR A 140 7.09 -10.69 20.15
N THR A 141 7.81 -9.99 19.26
CA THR A 141 8.61 -8.82 19.65
C THR A 141 7.71 -7.66 20.13
N LEU A 142 6.59 -7.40 19.44
CA LEU A 142 5.63 -6.36 19.85
C LEU A 142 4.96 -6.68 21.19
N GLU A 143 4.59 -7.95 21.42
CA GLU A 143 4.08 -8.44 22.71
C GLU A 143 5.09 -8.20 23.84
N THR A 144 6.38 -8.48 23.59
CA THR A 144 7.46 -8.28 24.56
C THR A 144 7.66 -6.80 24.90
N VAL A 145 7.58 -5.92 23.89
CA VAL A 145 7.67 -4.47 24.07
C VAL A 145 6.52 -3.95 24.94
N LEU A 146 5.30 -4.46 24.76
CA LEU A 146 4.11 -4.03 25.51
C LEU A 146 4.05 -4.52 26.96
N ARG A 147 4.69 -5.63 27.30
CA ARG A 147 4.70 -6.23 28.65
C ARG A 147 5.74 -5.64 29.60
N GLN A 148 6.38 -4.54 29.21
CA GLN A 148 7.36 -3.86 30.06
C GLN A 148 6.68 -3.25 31.31
N PRO A 149 7.35 -3.24 32.48
CA PRO A 149 6.74 -2.84 33.75
C PRO A 149 6.33 -1.35 33.79
N SER A 150 7.04 -0.49 33.07
CA SER A 150 6.72 0.93 32.91
C SER A 150 6.85 1.27 31.44
N ILE A 151 5.74 1.19 30.71
CA ILE A 151 5.72 1.45 29.26
C ILE A 151 5.39 2.91 28.98
N PRO A 152 6.22 3.64 28.24
CA PRO A 152 5.89 4.98 27.79
C PRO A 152 4.80 4.99 26.71
N TYR A 153 3.92 5.98 26.76
CA TYR A 153 2.88 6.18 25.75
C TYR A 153 3.41 6.22 24.30
N PRO A 154 4.56 6.87 23.98
CA PRO A 154 5.14 6.82 22.64
C PRO A 154 5.38 5.40 22.09
N ILE A 155 5.68 4.43 22.96
CA ILE A 155 5.89 3.04 22.56
C ILE A 155 4.55 2.39 22.19
N VAL A 156 3.53 2.55 23.03
CA VAL A 156 2.17 2.07 22.73
C VAL A 156 1.63 2.68 21.45
N HIS A 157 1.85 3.99 21.28
CA HIS A 157 1.52 4.70 20.05
C HIS A 157 2.24 4.11 18.83
N GLY A 158 3.54 3.82 18.93
CA GLY A 158 4.29 3.17 17.85
C GLY A 158 3.75 1.78 17.49
N VAL A 159 3.40 0.96 18.48
CA VAL A 159 2.78 -0.35 18.25
C VAL A 159 1.40 -0.21 17.60
N ARG A 160 0.57 0.72 18.07
CA ARG A 160 -0.74 1.07 17.50
C ARG A 160 -0.63 1.43 16.02
N GLN A 161 0.37 2.22 15.65
CA GLN A 161 0.60 2.61 14.27
C GLN A 161 0.99 1.42 13.39
N LEU A 162 1.91 0.57 13.84
CA LEU A 162 2.29 -0.65 13.11
C LEU A 162 1.11 -1.62 12.97
N MET A 163 0.31 -1.77 14.03
CA MET A 163 -0.92 -2.56 14.01
C MET A 163 -1.88 -2.08 12.93
N TYR A 164 -2.09 -0.77 12.81
CA TYR A 164 -2.97 -0.17 11.82
C TYR A 164 -2.43 -0.30 10.38
N GLU A 165 -1.14 -0.02 10.17
CA GLU A 165 -0.49 -0.06 8.85
C GLU A 165 -0.45 -1.49 8.27
N PHE A 166 -0.12 -2.47 9.11
CA PHE A 166 0.12 -3.86 8.68
C PHE A 166 -1.02 -4.84 9.04
N ASP A 167 -2.13 -4.37 9.61
CA ASP A 167 -3.27 -5.18 10.08
C ASP A 167 -2.85 -6.31 11.06
N LEU A 168 -2.03 -5.96 12.05
CA LEU A 168 -1.51 -6.93 13.02
C LEU A 168 -2.52 -7.15 14.15
N GLY A 169 -2.78 -8.42 14.49
CA GLY A 169 -3.51 -8.78 15.70
C GLY A 169 -2.55 -8.93 16.88
N ILE A 170 -2.57 -7.98 17.81
CA ILE A 170 -1.67 -7.91 18.96
C ILE A 170 -2.51 -8.01 20.24
N GLU A 171 -2.31 -9.06 21.02
CA GLU A 171 -3.12 -9.35 22.19
C GLU A 171 -2.77 -8.43 23.37
N ALA A 172 -1.48 -8.21 23.64
CA ALA A 172 -1.06 -7.28 24.70
C ALA A 172 -1.57 -5.85 24.47
N LEU A 173 -1.77 -5.43 23.22
CA LEU A 173 -2.32 -4.10 22.92
C LEU A 173 -3.80 -4.02 23.28
N VAL A 174 -4.58 -5.06 22.94
CA VAL A 174 -5.99 -5.15 23.32
C VAL A 174 -6.13 -5.19 24.84
N GLN A 175 -5.31 -6.00 25.53
CA GLN A 175 -5.29 -6.05 26.99
C GLN A 175 -4.94 -4.67 27.58
N TRP A 176 -3.94 -3.97 27.04
CA TRP A 176 -3.58 -2.64 27.51
C TRP A 176 -4.75 -1.64 27.37
N TYR A 177 -5.42 -1.61 26.21
CA TYR A 177 -6.62 -0.79 26.02
C TYR A 177 -7.74 -1.15 26.99
N GLN A 178 -7.94 -2.44 27.29
CA GLN A 178 -8.93 -2.90 28.25
C GLN A 178 -8.64 -2.41 29.68
N HIS A 179 -7.38 -2.24 30.07
CA HIS A 179 -7.03 -1.81 31.44
C HIS A 179 -7.01 -0.28 31.58
N HIS A 180 -6.66 0.46 30.52
CA HIS A 180 -6.37 1.91 30.62
C HIS A 180 -7.35 2.80 29.83
N HIS A 181 -7.77 2.39 28.63
CA HIS A 181 -8.57 3.24 27.72
C HIS A 181 -9.67 2.46 26.98
N GLN A 182 -10.57 1.81 27.73
CA GLN A 182 -11.63 0.93 27.17
C GLN A 182 -12.56 1.62 26.17
N ARG A 183 -12.78 2.93 26.35
CA ARG A 183 -13.67 3.74 25.50
C ARG A 183 -12.97 4.30 24.26
N SER A 184 -11.65 4.10 24.13
CA SER A 184 -10.91 4.58 22.97
C SER A 184 -11.35 3.84 21.72
N ILE A 185 -11.46 4.56 20.61
CA ILE A 185 -11.80 3.96 19.32
C ILE A 185 -10.68 3.07 18.80
N TRP A 186 -9.44 3.38 19.19
CA TRP A 186 -8.30 2.50 18.97
C TRP A 186 -8.41 1.16 19.69
N ALA A 187 -9.16 1.09 20.81
CA ALA A 187 -9.46 -0.19 21.46
C ALA A 187 -10.36 -1.06 20.57
N LEU A 188 -11.37 -0.47 19.95
CA LEU A 188 -12.25 -1.17 19.00
C LEU A 188 -11.47 -1.65 17.78
N LEU A 189 -10.59 -0.80 17.24
CA LEU A 189 -9.76 -1.14 16.09
C LEU A 189 -8.76 -2.27 16.41
N ALA A 190 -8.08 -2.20 17.55
CA ALA A 190 -7.17 -3.25 18.00
C ALA A 190 -7.88 -4.59 18.22
N GLN A 191 -9.11 -4.54 18.75
CA GLN A 191 -9.94 -5.73 18.85
C GLN A 191 -10.34 -6.25 17.46
N ALA A 192 -10.68 -5.37 16.52
CA ALA A 192 -11.04 -5.77 15.16
C ALA A 192 -9.89 -6.50 14.44
N THR A 193 -8.65 -6.00 14.54
CA THR A 193 -7.47 -6.63 13.93
C THR A 193 -7.11 -7.96 14.60
N LEU A 194 -7.29 -8.09 15.92
CA LEU A 194 -7.10 -9.34 16.65
C LEU A 194 -8.14 -10.40 16.27
N GLU A 195 -9.41 -10.03 16.15
CA GLU A 195 -10.45 -10.97 15.68
C GLU A 195 -10.20 -11.40 14.23
N ALA A 196 -9.75 -10.46 13.38
CA ALA A 196 -9.38 -10.76 12.00
C ALA A 196 -8.20 -11.75 11.92
N SER A 197 -7.18 -11.60 12.76
CA SER A 197 -6.02 -12.51 12.79
C SER A 197 -6.38 -13.91 13.28
N LYS A 198 -7.35 -14.02 14.20
CA LYS A 198 -7.91 -15.30 14.67
C LYS A 198 -8.85 -15.97 13.67
N GLY A 199 -9.19 -15.30 12.57
CA GLY A 199 -10.13 -15.80 11.55
C GLY A 199 -11.61 -15.58 11.87
N ASN A 200 -11.92 -14.83 12.93
CA ASN A 200 -13.29 -14.49 13.34
C ASN A 200 -13.84 -13.33 12.50
N ASN A 201 -14.09 -13.60 11.21
CA ASN A 201 -14.40 -12.57 10.21
C ASN A 201 -15.64 -11.73 10.56
N LEU A 202 -16.72 -12.33 11.08
CA LEU A 202 -17.94 -11.58 11.39
C LEU A 202 -17.75 -10.56 12.51
N SER A 203 -17.10 -10.97 13.60
CA SER A 203 -16.78 -10.08 14.72
C SER A 203 -15.88 -8.94 14.26
N ALA A 204 -14.83 -9.26 13.50
CA ALA A 204 -13.94 -8.27 12.91
C ALA A 204 -14.69 -7.28 12.00
N ALA A 205 -15.57 -7.77 11.11
CA ALA A 205 -16.33 -6.93 10.19
C ALA A 205 -17.18 -5.88 10.92
N ARG A 206 -17.91 -6.30 11.95
CA ARG A 206 -18.76 -5.42 12.75
C ARG A 206 -17.95 -4.41 13.56
N LEU A 207 -16.79 -4.81 14.10
CA LEU A 207 -15.90 -3.91 14.80
C LEU A 207 -15.26 -2.87 13.86
N PHE A 208 -14.80 -3.28 12.67
CA PHE A 208 -14.32 -2.33 11.66
C PHE A 208 -15.40 -1.34 11.23
N LYS A 209 -16.63 -1.81 11.00
CA LYS A 209 -17.77 -0.93 10.69
C LYS A 209 -17.99 0.10 11.82
N ARG A 210 -18.12 -0.36 13.08
CA ARG A 210 -18.31 0.53 14.23
C ARG A 210 -17.17 1.52 14.44
N THR A 211 -15.95 1.11 14.11
CA THR A 211 -14.76 1.96 14.18
C THR A 211 -14.83 3.06 13.12
N ALA A 212 -15.31 2.76 11.91
CA ALA A 212 -15.52 3.74 10.85
C ALA A 212 -16.70 4.69 11.17
N ASP A 213 -17.81 4.16 11.69
CA ASP A 213 -19.02 4.93 12.04
C ASP A 213 -18.77 6.02 13.11
N SER A 214 -17.64 5.97 13.81
CA SER A 214 -17.30 6.93 14.87
C SER A 214 -16.96 8.32 14.37
N LYS A 215 -16.55 8.45 13.11
CA LYS A 215 -16.08 9.71 12.50
C LYS A 215 -14.85 10.33 13.17
N GLU A 216 -14.08 9.56 13.94
CA GLU A 216 -12.78 10.02 14.49
C GLU A 216 -11.63 9.93 13.49
N PHE A 217 -11.78 9.13 12.42
CA PHE A 217 -10.78 8.94 11.39
C PHE A 217 -10.94 9.94 10.25
N ALA A 218 -9.85 10.21 9.54
CA ALA A 218 -9.93 10.93 8.28
C ALA A 218 -10.76 10.13 7.26
N TYR A 219 -11.36 10.82 6.29
CA TYR A 219 -12.32 10.21 5.36
C TYR A 219 -11.70 9.09 4.52
N ASP A 220 -10.45 9.25 4.10
CA ASP A 220 -9.71 8.20 3.39
C ASP A 220 -9.52 6.95 4.26
N GLU A 221 -9.18 7.13 5.53
CA GLU A 221 -9.06 6.06 6.52
C GLU A 221 -10.40 5.40 6.83
N GLU A 222 -11.48 6.19 6.98
CA GLU A 222 -12.85 5.72 7.19
C GLU A 222 -13.29 4.79 6.04
N ILE A 223 -13.07 5.21 4.79
CA ILE A 223 -13.38 4.38 3.61
C ILE A 223 -12.56 3.09 3.60
N MET A 224 -11.29 3.12 4.04
CA MET A 224 -10.49 1.89 4.17
C MET A 224 -11.03 0.95 5.24
N LEU A 225 -11.49 1.47 6.38
CA LEU A 225 -12.11 0.67 7.44
C LEU A 225 -13.42 0.03 6.97
N TYR A 226 -14.29 0.75 6.28
CA TYR A 226 -15.48 0.16 5.68
C TYR A 226 -15.15 -0.90 4.62
N ARG A 227 -14.10 -0.70 3.81
CA ARG A 227 -13.62 -1.73 2.87
C ARG A 227 -13.17 -3.00 3.59
N LYS A 228 -12.42 -2.88 4.69
CA LYS A 228 -12.06 -4.02 5.54
C LYS A 228 -13.32 -4.73 6.05
N ALA A 229 -14.30 -3.99 6.56
CA ALA A 229 -15.58 -4.54 6.99
C ALA A 229 -16.30 -5.32 5.87
N LEU A 230 -16.41 -4.75 4.67
CA LEU A 230 -17.03 -5.41 3.50
C LEU A 230 -16.35 -6.73 3.15
N ILE A 231 -15.01 -6.74 3.12
CA ILE A 231 -14.23 -7.94 2.79
C ILE A 231 -14.48 -9.03 3.83
N HIS A 232 -14.49 -8.69 5.12
CA HIS A 232 -14.76 -9.65 6.18
C HIS A 232 -16.22 -10.15 6.20
N PHE A 233 -17.20 -9.29 5.89
CA PHE A 233 -18.58 -9.74 5.69
C PHE A 233 -18.70 -10.71 4.51
N ALA A 234 -17.96 -10.47 3.42
CA ALA A 234 -17.92 -11.39 2.28
C ALA A 234 -17.30 -12.74 2.67
N PHE A 235 -16.19 -12.76 3.43
CA PHE A 235 -15.58 -14.00 3.91
C PHE A 235 -16.52 -14.85 4.76
N ASP A 236 -17.33 -14.22 5.62
CA ASP A 236 -18.32 -14.91 6.45
C ASP A 236 -19.66 -15.16 5.75
N LYS A 237 -19.75 -14.84 4.44
CA LYS A 237 -20.98 -14.99 3.62
C LYS A 237 -22.17 -14.19 4.16
N ARG A 238 -21.93 -13.10 4.89
CA ARG A 238 -22.96 -12.16 5.38
C ARG A 238 -23.28 -11.11 4.33
N TRP A 239 -23.77 -11.57 3.18
CA TRP A 239 -24.03 -10.73 2.00
C TRP A 239 -25.03 -9.60 2.26
N GLY A 240 -26.01 -9.84 3.14
CA GLY A 240 -27.02 -8.84 3.50
C GLY A 240 -26.41 -7.63 4.22
N GLU A 241 -25.57 -7.88 5.24
CA GLU A 241 -24.85 -6.83 5.96
C GLU A 241 -23.88 -6.07 5.03
N ALA A 242 -23.18 -6.79 4.14
CA ALA A 242 -22.32 -6.15 3.13
C ALA A 242 -23.10 -5.22 2.18
N LYS A 243 -24.28 -5.66 1.71
CA LYS A 243 -25.14 -4.87 0.81
C LYS A 243 -25.74 -3.66 1.53
N GLN A 244 -26.16 -3.84 2.78
CA GLN A 244 -26.66 -2.75 3.62
C GLN A 244 -25.60 -1.67 3.80
N LEU A 245 -24.35 -2.06 4.08
CA LEU A 245 -23.24 -1.12 4.21
C LEU A 245 -23.00 -0.33 2.91
N LEU A 246 -23.11 -0.96 1.74
CA LEU A 246 -23.02 -0.27 0.44
C LEU A 246 -24.19 0.67 0.15
N SER A 247 -25.38 0.39 0.69
CA SER A 247 -26.53 1.30 0.56
C SER A 247 -26.46 2.48 1.52
N GLU A 248 -25.90 2.28 2.72
CA GLU A 248 -25.74 3.33 3.74
C GLU A 248 -24.66 4.34 3.34
N HIS A 249 -23.62 3.91 2.62
CA HIS A 249 -22.49 4.76 2.23
C HIS A 249 -22.29 4.78 0.69
N PRO A 250 -22.95 5.70 -0.03
CA PRO A 250 -22.81 5.85 -1.49
C PRO A 250 -21.35 6.03 -1.94
N ASN A 251 -20.55 6.77 -1.18
CA ASN A 251 -19.16 7.03 -1.55
C ASN A 251 -18.29 5.76 -1.45
N LEU A 252 -18.56 4.89 -0.48
CA LEU A 252 -17.92 3.57 -0.40
C LEU A 252 -18.28 2.73 -1.63
N ARG A 253 -19.54 2.77 -2.05
CA ARG A 253 -20.00 2.11 -3.26
C ARG A 253 -19.29 2.64 -4.50
N ALA A 254 -19.11 3.95 -4.64
CA ALA A 254 -18.33 4.53 -5.73
C ALA A 254 -16.84 4.11 -5.65
N ALA A 255 -16.30 3.94 -4.45
CA ALA A 255 -14.89 3.59 -4.26
C ALA A 255 -14.60 2.11 -4.59
N ILE A 256 -15.55 1.19 -4.43
CA ILE A 256 -15.34 -0.22 -4.73
C ILE A 256 -15.64 -0.56 -6.19
N THR A 257 -14.98 -1.60 -6.70
CA THR A 257 -15.06 -1.91 -8.12
C THR A 257 -16.40 -2.51 -8.55
N LYS A 258 -16.74 -2.34 -9.84
CA LYS A 258 -17.98 -2.89 -10.40
C LYS A 258 -18.00 -4.41 -10.34
N ARG A 259 -16.85 -5.07 -10.49
CA ARG A 259 -16.73 -6.54 -10.34
C ARG A 259 -17.01 -7.00 -8.92
N PHE A 260 -16.46 -6.30 -7.91
CA PHE A 260 -16.73 -6.64 -6.52
C PHE A 260 -18.20 -6.38 -6.14
N GLN A 261 -18.79 -5.27 -6.60
CA GLN A 261 -20.21 -5.00 -6.46
C GLN A 261 -21.07 -6.11 -7.09
N LEU A 262 -20.73 -6.55 -8.30
CA LEU A 262 -21.41 -7.65 -8.97
C LEU A 262 -21.30 -8.95 -8.15
N TYR A 263 -20.10 -9.27 -7.68
CA TYR A 263 -19.84 -10.43 -6.83
C TYR A 263 -20.72 -10.45 -5.58
N LEU A 264 -20.77 -9.35 -4.83
CA LEU A 264 -21.61 -9.23 -3.63
C LEU A 264 -23.10 -9.34 -3.96
N ASN A 265 -23.55 -8.65 -5.01
CA ASN A 265 -24.97 -8.63 -5.37
C ASN A 265 -25.47 -9.99 -5.87
N VAL A 266 -24.71 -10.65 -6.75
CA VAL A 266 -25.04 -12.00 -7.26
C VAL A 266 -25.04 -12.99 -6.10
N SER A 267 -24.05 -12.89 -5.20
CA SER A 267 -23.96 -13.79 -4.04
C SER A 267 -25.10 -13.59 -3.07
N HIS A 268 -25.49 -12.34 -2.80
CA HIS A 268 -26.67 -12.01 -2.00
C HIS A 268 -27.95 -12.62 -2.60
N GLN A 269 -28.26 -12.32 -3.87
CA GLN A 269 -29.48 -12.80 -4.50
C GLN A 269 -29.54 -14.32 -4.57
N ALA A 270 -28.41 -14.98 -4.83
CA ALA A 270 -28.34 -16.43 -4.80
C ALA A 270 -28.55 -16.99 -3.38
N SER A 271 -28.03 -16.32 -2.35
CA SER A 271 -28.17 -16.76 -0.94
C SER A 271 -29.62 -16.70 -0.43
N ILE A 272 -30.41 -15.74 -0.91
CA ILE A 272 -31.85 -15.63 -0.60
C ILE A 272 -32.72 -16.44 -1.58
N GLN A 273 -32.14 -17.40 -2.29
CA GLN A 273 -32.80 -18.31 -3.24
C GLN A 273 -33.39 -17.63 -4.49
N GLU A 274 -33.14 -16.34 -4.73
CA GLU A 274 -33.48 -15.62 -5.97
C GLU A 274 -32.49 -15.91 -7.11
N THR A 275 -32.25 -17.20 -7.37
CA THR A 275 -31.19 -17.68 -8.27
C THR A 275 -31.37 -17.24 -9.73
N ALA A 276 -32.62 -17.10 -10.20
CA ALA A 276 -32.92 -16.59 -11.53
C ALA A 276 -32.51 -15.12 -11.69
N LYS A 277 -32.81 -14.29 -10.69
CA LYS A 277 -32.38 -12.88 -10.69
C LYS A 277 -30.86 -12.78 -10.62
N ALA A 278 -30.21 -13.56 -9.77
CA ALA A 278 -28.75 -13.62 -9.67
C ALA A 278 -28.09 -13.95 -11.03
N THR A 279 -28.64 -14.92 -11.75
CA THR A 279 -28.16 -15.31 -13.09
C THR A 279 -28.42 -14.21 -14.13
N SER A 280 -29.56 -13.54 -14.05
CA SER A 280 -29.90 -12.39 -14.93
C SER A 280 -28.95 -11.20 -14.72
N MET A 281 -28.52 -10.94 -13.47
CA MET A 281 -27.54 -9.88 -13.19
C MET A 281 -26.22 -10.11 -13.91
N LEU A 282 -25.73 -11.35 -13.94
CA LEU A 282 -24.52 -11.72 -14.69
C LEU A 282 -24.69 -11.53 -16.20
N LYS A 283 -25.83 -11.95 -16.76
CA LYS A 283 -26.14 -11.72 -18.18
C LYS A 283 -26.22 -10.24 -18.53
N ASN A 284 -26.83 -9.43 -17.67
CA ASN A 284 -26.95 -7.99 -17.87
C ASN A 284 -25.60 -7.28 -17.76
N PHE A 285 -24.69 -7.76 -16.90
CA PHE A 285 -23.36 -7.20 -16.76
C PHE A 285 -22.54 -7.27 -18.05
N ILE A 286 -22.68 -8.36 -18.80
CA ILE A 286 -21.96 -8.58 -20.07
C ILE A 286 -22.75 -8.13 -21.31
N LYS A 287 -23.98 -7.62 -21.11
CA LYS A 287 -24.87 -7.18 -22.20
C LYS A 287 -24.39 -5.84 -22.74
N LYS A 288 -24.09 -5.78 -24.03
CA LYS A 288 -23.76 -4.54 -24.75
C LYS A 288 -24.71 -4.35 -25.93
N GLN A 289 -24.92 -3.09 -26.30
CA GLN A 289 -25.65 -2.73 -27.51
C GLN A 289 -24.62 -2.29 -28.54
N GLU A 290 -24.55 -3.02 -29.65
CA GLU A 290 -23.71 -2.67 -30.79
C GLU A 290 -24.58 -2.07 -31.88
N THR A 291 -24.22 -0.87 -32.33
CA THR A 291 -24.80 -0.24 -33.51
C THR A 291 -24.10 -0.77 -34.74
N PHE A 292 -24.83 -1.37 -35.67
CA PHE A 292 -24.32 -1.77 -36.97
C PHE A 292 -25.08 -1.01 -38.06
N VAL A 293 -24.37 -0.67 -39.13
CA VAL A 293 -24.96 -0.04 -40.30
C VAL A 293 -25.36 -1.15 -41.26
N GLU A 294 -26.64 -1.18 -41.61
CA GLU A 294 -27.18 -2.10 -42.62
C GLU A 294 -27.48 -1.28 -43.87
N GLU A 295 -26.84 -1.63 -44.99
CA GLU A 295 -27.19 -1.06 -46.29
C GLU A 295 -28.51 -1.67 -46.75
N THR A 296 -29.53 -0.82 -46.89
CA THR A 296 -30.83 -1.19 -47.47
C THR A 296 -31.02 -0.50 -48.82
N GLU A 297 -31.99 -0.93 -49.63
CA GLU A 297 -32.28 -0.35 -50.96
C GLU A 297 -32.60 1.17 -50.91
N GLU A 298 -32.88 1.73 -49.74
CA GLU A 298 -33.13 3.16 -49.48
C GLU A 298 -31.93 3.92 -48.85
N GLY A 299 -30.77 3.27 -48.71
CA GLY A 299 -29.55 3.82 -48.08
C GLY A 299 -29.14 3.13 -46.77
N GLU A 300 -28.10 3.66 -46.12
CA GLU A 300 -27.56 3.16 -44.85
C GLU A 300 -28.52 3.44 -43.67
N LYS A 301 -28.99 2.39 -42.99
CA LYS A 301 -29.76 2.49 -41.73
C LYS A 301 -28.95 1.91 -40.56
N THR A 302 -28.67 2.74 -39.56
CA THR A 302 -28.09 2.30 -38.27
C THR A 302 -29.12 1.53 -37.44
N ARG A 303 -28.87 0.25 -37.16
CA ARG A 303 -29.65 -0.60 -36.26
C ARG A 303 -28.84 -0.99 -35.03
N THR A 304 -29.52 -1.31 -33.93
CA THR A 304 -28.90 -1.77 -32.68
C THR A 304 -29.15 -3.25 -32.46
N ARG A 305 -28.08 -4.03 -32.25
CA ARG A 305 -28.16 -5.44 -31.83
C ARG A 305 -27.67 -5.56 -30.38
N THR A 306 -28.33 -6.41 -29.61
CA THR A 306 -27.82 -6.81 -28.30
C THR A 306 -26.82 -7.94 -28.46
N VAL A 307 -25.60 -7.72 -27.97
CA VAL A 307 -24.49 -8.67 -28.00
C VAL A 307 -24.06 -8.93 -26.56
N PHE A 308 -23.79 -10.19 -26.23
CA PHE A 308 -23.25 -10.57 -24.93
C PHE A 308 -21.76 -10.86 -25.09
N LYS A 309 -20.92 -10.14 -24.34
CA LYS A 309 -19.47 -10.39 -24.34
C LYS A 309 -19.16 -11.61 -23.47
N GLU A 310 -19.24 -12.80 -24.05
CA GLU A 310 -18.99 -14.06 -23.35
C GLU A 310 -17.60 -14.11 -22.71
N ASP A 311 -16.58 -13.52 -23.35
CA ASP A 311 -15.22 -13.45 -22.81
C ASP A 311 -15.15 -12.66 -21.48
N GLU A 312 -15.98 -11.61 -21.31
CA GLU A 312 -16.06 -10.88 -20.04
C GLU A 312 -16.70 -11.72 -18.93
N LEU A 313 -17.64 -12.62 -19.28
CA LEU A 313 -18.21 -13.59 -18.34
C LEU A 313 -17.19 -14.64 -17.94
N ASP A 314 -16.36 -15.06 -18.89
CA ASP A 314 -15.35 -16.08 -18.67
C ASP A 314 -14.23 -15.60 -17.74
N LEU A 315 -13.82 -14.34 -17.84
CA LEU A 315 -12.89 -13.70 -16.90
C LEU A 315 -13.40 -13.69 -15.45
N LEU A 316 -14.73 -13.67 -15.23
CA LEU A 316 -15.29 -13.68 -13.87
C LEU A 316 -15.12 -15.04 -13.16
N HIS A 317 -14.79 -16.13 -13.87
CA HIS A 317 -14.62 -17.44 -13.24
C HIS A 317 -13.42 -17.48 -12.30
N THR A 318 -12.35 -16.74 -12.61
CA THR A 318 -11.14 -16.65 -11.80
C THR A 318 -11.23 -15.60 -10.70
N TYR A 319 -12.25 -14.73 -10.74
CA TYR A 319 -12.36 -13.58 -9.85
C TYR A 319 -12.22 -13.92 -8.34
N PRO A 320 -12.87 -14.95 -7.79
CA PRO A 320 -12.69 -15.29 -6.37
C PRO A 320 -11.24 -15.65 -6.00
N ASP A 321 -10.49 -16.21 -6.95
CA ASP A 321 -9.12 -16.69 -6.76
C ASP A 321 -8.07 -15.61 -7.10
N GLU A 322 -8.46 -14.48 -7.70
CA GLU A 322 -7.55 -13.38 -8.05
C GLU A 322 -6.98 -12.67 -6.80
N HIS A 323 -7.67 -12.76 -5.66
CA HIS A 323 -7.26 -12.12 -4.42
C HIS A 323 -6.18 -12.92 -3.66
N PRO A 324 -5.23 -12.25 -2.97
CA PRO A 324 -4.21 -12.95 -2.17
C PRO A 324 -4.78 -13.93 -1.14
N LYS A 325 -5.93 -13.55 -0.55
CA LYS A 325 -6.79 -14.45 0.22
C LYS A 325 -8.05 -14.72 -0.62
N PRO A 326 -8.23 -15.93 -1.18
CA PRO A 326 -9.34 -16.23 -2.08
C PRO A 326 -10.71 -15.99 -1.44
N LEU A 327 -11.60 -15.29 -2.14
CA LEU A 327 -12.98 -15.05 -1.71
C LEU A 327 -13.80 -16.35 -1.79
N PRO A 328 -14.91 -16.46 -1.02
CA PRO A 328 -15.80 -17.60 -1.14
C PRO A 328 -16.33 -17.79 -2.57
N ARG A 329 -16.09 -18.98 -3.15
CA ARG A 329 -16.52 -19.30 -4.53
C ARG A 329 -18.04 -19.41 -4.66
N GLU A 330 -18.68 -20.14 -3.74
CA GLU A 330 -20.13 -20.30 -3.73
C GLU A 330 -20.80 -19.21 -2.87
N PRO A 331 -21.93 -18.64 -3.32
CA PRO A 331 -22.76 -19.12 -4.45
C PRO A 331 -22.44 -18.50 -5.83
N PHE A 332 -21.43 -17.63 -5.92
CA PHE A 332 -21.10 -16.86 -7.13
C PHE A 332 -20.73 -17.74 -8.33
N THR A 333 -19.75 -18.63 -8.18
CA THR A 333 -19.25 -19.49 -9.26
C THR A 333 -20.34 -20.41 -9.80
N GLY A 334 -21.20 -20.97 -8.94
CA GLY A 334 -22.35 -21.75 -9.38
C GLY A 334 -23.35 -20.95 -10.22
N ARG A 335 -23.59 -19.67 -9.89
CA ARG A 335 -24.43 -18.79 -10.73
C ARG A 335 -23.76 -18.39 -12.04
N LEU A 336 -22.44 -18.23 -12.03
CA LEU A 336 -21.66 -17.96 -13.23
C LEU A 336 -21.76 -19.12 -14.23
N LEU A 337 -21.57 -20.36 -13.77
CA LEU A 337 -21.78 -21.56 -14.59
C LEU A 337 -23.20 -21.65 -15.15
N ALA A 338 -24.21 -21.28 -14.36
CA ALA A 338 -25.60 -21.24 -14.83
C ALA A 338 -25.81 -20.18 -15.92
N ALA A 339 -25.21 -18.99 -15.78
CA ALA A 339 -25.29 -17.91 -16.77
C ALA A 339 -24.63 -18.33 -18.09
N THR A 340 -23.42 -18.90 -18.01
CA THR A 340 -22.69 -19.42 -19.18
C THR A 340 -23.50 -20.51 -19.87
N ASN A 341 -24.04 -21.48 -19.13
CA ASN A 341 -24.85 -22.55 -19.70
C ASN A 341 -26.16 -22.06 -20.33
N ALA A 342 -26.77 -21.01 -19.78
CA ALA A 342 -27.97 -20.42 -20.36
C ALA A 342 -27.66 -19.71 -21.69
N LEU A 343 -26.58 -18.93 -21.78
CA LEU A 343 -26.16 -18.29 -23.03
C LEU A 343 -25.77 -19.30 -24.11
N ARG A 344 -25.11 -20.41 -23.71
CA ARG A 344 -24.78 -21.54 -24.61
C ARG A 344 -26.00 -22.19 -25.26
N ARG A 345 -27.17 -22.19 -24.61
CA ARG A 345 -28.41 -22.76 -25.18
C ARG A 345 -29.03 -21.83 -26.22
N ASP A 346 -28.88 -20.52 -26.02
CA ASP A 346 -29.47 -19.49 -26.88
C ASP A 346 -28.64 -19.28 -28.18
N TYR A 347 -27.32 -19.53 -28.15
CA TYR A 347 -26.40 -19.36 -29.30
C TYR A 347 -25.85 -20.70 -29.81
N ARG A 348 -26.66 -21.48 -30.51
CA ARG A 348 -26.26 -22.82 -31.01
C ARG A 348 -25.29 -22.85 -32.20
N THR A 349 -24.84 -21.73 -32.76
CA THR A 349 -24.13 -21.74 -34.06
C THR A 349 -22.80 -20.98 -34.19
N GLN A 350 -22.23 -20.35 -33.15
CA GLN A 350 -20.99 -19.56 -33.35
C GLN A 350 -19.80 -19.77 -32.38
N SER A 351 -19.92 -20.39 -31.19
CA SER A 351 -18.81 -20.43 -30.20
C SER A 351 -18.06 -21.77 -30.02
N SER A 352 -18.09 -22.70 -30.98
CA SER A 352 -17.35 -23.98 -30.83
C SER A 352 -15.82 -23.85 -30.94
N LYS A 353 -15.28 -22.65 -31.26
CA LYS A 353 -13.84 -22.42 -31.50
C LYS A 353 -13.10 -21.71 -30.35
N SER A 354 -13.75 -21.29 -29.26
CA SER A 354 -13.06 -20.57 -28.17
C SER A 354 -12.07 -21.47 -27.42
N PHE A 355 -10.82 -21.01 -27.25
CA PHE A 355 -9.78 -21.72 -26.50
C PHE A 355 -10.15 -21.91 -25.03
N ASP A 356 -10.86 -20.96 -24.42
CA ASP A 356 -11.32 -21.05 -23.03
C ASP A 356 -12.37 -22.13 -22.80
N ARG A 357 -13.18 -22.42 -23.82
CA ARG A 357 -14.12 -23.54 -23.78
C ARG A 357 -13.37 -24.86 -23.78
N ARG A 358 -12.44 -25.03 -24.72
CA ARG A 358 -11.62 -26.24 -24.83
C ARG A 358 -10.79 -26.47 -23.56
N TYR A 359 -10.22 -25.41 -22.98
CA TYR A 359 -9.51 -25.48 -21.71
C TYR A 359 -10.41 -26.01 -20.58
N ARG A 360 -11.63 -25.48 -20.45
CA ARG A 360 -12.60 -25.95 -19.44
C ARG A 360 -12.98 -27.41 -19.66
N ASP A 361 -13.22 -27.82 -20.90
CA ASP A 361 -13.59 -29.20 -21.21
C ASP A 361 -12.48 -30.18 -20.83
N ILE A 362 -11.21 -29.84 -21.11
CA ILE A 362 -10.04 -30.59 -20.63
C ILE A 362 -10.04 -30.66 -19.10
N MET A 363 -10.21 -29.52 -18.42
CA MET A 363 -10.19 -29.46 -16.95
C MET A 363 -11.38 -30.17 -16.27
N LEU A 364 -12.46 -30.47 -16.99
CA LEU A 364 -13.57 -31.26 -16.46
C LEU A 364 -13.32 -32.76 -16.55
N MET A 365 -12.32 -33.21 -17.30
CA MET A 365 -11.93 -34.62 -17.35
C MET A 365 -11.41 -35.08 -15.98
N ARG A 366 -11.64 -36.37 -15.66
CA ARG A 366 -11.15 -36.99 -14.41
C ARG A 366 -9.62 -36.99 -14.32
N SER A 367 -8.95 -37.14 -15.46
CA SER A 367 -7.50 -37.18 -15.60
C SER A 367 -7.08 -36.32 -16.80
N PRO A 368 -7.01 -34.99 -16.64
CA PRO A 368 -6.60 -34.12 -17.74
C PRO A 368 -5.12 -34.34 -18.08
N GLU A 369 -4.78 -34.38 -19.36
CA GLU A 369 -3.40 -34.56 -19.81
C GLU A 369 -2.68 -33.22 -20.01
N ALA A 370 -1.45 -33.12 -19.51
CA ALA A 370 -0.66 -31.91 -19.67
C ALA A 370 -0.36 -31.57 -21.14
N MET A 371 -0.27 -32.60 -22.00
CA MET A 371 0.01 -32.42 -23.43
C MET A 371 -1.17 -31.74 -24.16
N GLU A 372 -2.41 -32.03 -23.77
CA GLU A 372 -3.59 -31.35 -24.32
C GLU A 372 -3.58 -29.85 -24.00
N ILE A 373 -3.14 -29.47 -22.79
CA ILE A 373 -2.96 -28.06 -22.41
C ILE A 373 -1.84 -27.41 -23.23
N HIS A 374 -0.70 -28.10 -23.41
CA HIS A 374 0.41 -27.60 -24.22
C HIS A 374 -0.02 -27.34 -25.67
N THR A 375 -0.68 -28.31 -26.30
CA THR A 375 -1.17 -28.18 -27.69
C THR A 375 -2.22 -27.09 -27.81
N LEU A 376 -3.13 -26.96 -26.83
CA LEU A 376 -4.13 -25.91 -26.81
C LEU A 376 -3.49 -24.52 -26.71
N ALA A 377 -2.49 -24.34 -25.84
CA ALA A 377 -1.77 -23.08 -25.71
C ALA A 377 -0.98 -22.73 -26.98
N GLN A 378 -0.35 -23.70 -27.63
CA GLN A 378 0.34 -23.47 -28.90
C GLN A 378 -0.64 -23.03 -30.01
N GLN A 379 -1.77 -23.72 -30.16
CA GLN A 379 -2.81 -23.33 -31.12
C GLN A 379 -3.39 -21.93 -30.80
N ALA A 380 -3.58 -21.62 -29.52
CA ALA A 380 -4.02 -20.30 -29.10
C ALA A 380 -3.00 -19.22 -29.48
N SER A 381 -1.70 -19.50 -29.35
CA SER A 381 -0.65 -18.50 -29.58
C SER A 381 -0.59 -17.99 -31.03
N GLU A 382 -1.05 -18.77 -32.00
CA GLU A 382 -1.08 -18.39 -33.41
C GLU A 382 -2.15 -17.33 -33.71
N THR A 383 -3.19 -17.22 -32.87
CA THR A 383 -4.34 -16.33 -33.10
C THR A 383 -4.53 -15.29 -32.00
N SER A 384 -4.25 -15.66 -30.75
CA SER A 384 -4.33 -14.81 -29.56
C SER A 384 -3.23 -15.21 -28.56
N PRO A 385 -2.04 -14.56 -28.62
CA PRO A 385 -0.93 -14.84 -27.71
C PRO A 385 -1.28 -14.66 -26.23
N LEU A 386 -2.14 -13.70 -25.90
CA LEU A 386 -2.57 -13.47 -24.52
C LEU A 386 -3.38 -14.65 -23.96
N ASP A 387 -4.28 -15.22 -24.76
CA ASP A 387 -5.11 -16.35 -24.32
C ASP A 387 -4.26 -17.61 -24.12
N ALA A 388 -3.24 -17.81 -24.95
CA ALA A 388 -2.26 -18.88 -24.76
C ALA A 388 -1.57 -18.78 -23.39
N LEU A 389 -1.11 -17.58 -23.02
CA LEU A 389 -0.44 -17.36 -21.73
C LEU A 389 -1.41 -17.54 -20.56
N ARG A 390 -2.65 -17.04 -20.68
CA ARG A 390 -3.69 -17.22 -19.65
C ARG A 390 -4.02 -18.70 -19.41
N ILE A 391 -4.04 -19.51 -20.45
CA ILE A 391 -4.25 -20.97 -20.35
C ILE A 391 -3.15 -21.62 -19.52
N LEU A 392 -1.88 -21.27 -19.79
CA LEU A 392 -0.73 -21.81 -19.07
C LEU A 392 -0.69 -21.34 -17.61
N GLU A 393 -0.96 -20.07 -17.37
CA GLU A 393 -1.07 -19.49 -16.02
C GLU A 393 -2.15 -20.23 -15.20
N ARG A 394 -3.34 -20.41 -15.77
CA ARG A 394 -4.45 -21.13 -15.10
C ARG A 394 -4.13 -22.60 -14.87
N ALA A 395 -3.42 -23.25 -15.79
CA ALA A 395 -3.01 -24.64 -15.63
C ALA A 395 -2.05 -24.81 -14.45
N GLN A 396 -1.08 -23.90 -14.32
CA GLN A 396 -0.15 -23.86 -13.19
C GLN A 396 -0.88 -23.60 -11.86
N LEU A 397 -1.80 -22.63 -11.82
CA LEU A 397 -2.61 -22.32 -10.63
C LEU A 397 -3.58 -23.45 -10.22
N SER A 398 -4.01 -24.28 -11.16
CA SER A 398 -4.98 -25.36 -10.89
C SER A 398 -4.48 -26.39 -9.87
N GLY A 399 -3.15 -26.51 -9.72
CA GLY A 399 -2.52 -27.50 -8.87
C GLY A 399 -2.69 -28.96 -9.35
N ARG A 400 -3.32 -29.19 -10.51
CA ARG A 400 -3.56 -30.54 -11.07
C ARG A 400 -2.34 -31.14 -11.78
N PHE A 401 -1.35 -30.32 -12.12
CA PHE A 401 -0.18 -30.71 -12.93
C PHE A 401 1.16 -30.43 -12.24
N ARG A 402 1.25 -30.68 -10.92
CA ARG A 402 2.43 -30.31 -10.11
C ARG A 402 3.77 -30.76 -10.73
N ASP A 403 3.83 -31.98 -11.27
CA ASP A 403 5.04 -32.56 -11.86
C ASP A 403 5.43 -31.94 -13.21
N ARG A 404 4.52 -31.19 -13.85
CA ARG A 404 4.71 -30.57 -15.17
C ARG A 404 4.74 -29.04 -15.13
N ASN A 405 4.63 -28.42 -13.94
CA ASN A 405 4.66 -26.96 -13.79
C ASN A 405 5.91 -26.32 -14.41
N LYS A 406 7.09 -26.94 -14.28
CA LYS A 406 8.32 -26.46 -14.94
C LYS A 406 8.20 -26.42 -16.47
N SER A 407 7.53 -27.41 -17.06
CA SER A 407 7.28 -27.46 -18.50
C SER A 407 6.36 -26.33 -18.95
N PHE A 408 5.28 -26.09 -18.20
CA PHE A 408 4.36 -24.98 -18.48
C PHE A 408 5.04 -23.62 -18.34
N ALA A 409 5.81 -23.40 -17.27
CA ALA A 409 6.55 -22.16 -17.06
C ALA A 409 7.56 -21.88 -18.18
N ASN A 410 8.26 -22.92 -18.66
CA ASN A 410 9.19 -22.79 -19.80
C ASN A 410 8.46 -22.45 -21.10
N LEU A 411 7.32 -23.09 -21.38
CA LEU A 411 6.52 -22.77 -22.56
C LEU A 411 5.95 -21.34 -22.46
N GLU A 412 5.45 -20.95 -21.30
CA GLU A 412 4.91 -19.62 -21.05
C GLU A 412 5.96 -18.54 -21.27
N LEU A 413 7.18 -18.73 -20.73
CA LEU A 413 8.30 -17.82 -20.93
C LEU A 413 8.70 -17.71 -22.40
N MET A 414 8.73 -18.84 -23.12
CA MET A 414 9.06 -18.88 -24.55
C MET A 414 8.01 -18.12 -25.38
N LEU A 415 6.72 -18.38 -25.15
CA LEU A 415 5.62 -17.71 -25.86
C LEU A 415 5.58 -16.23 -25.54
N PHE A 416 5.80 -15.86 -24.27
CA PHE A 416 5.85 -14.46 -23.87
C PHE A 416 6.97 -13.70 -24.57
N ARG A 417 8.19 -14.24 -24.60
CA ARG A 417 9.32 -13.61 -25.30
C ARG A 417 9.07 -13.41 -26.79
N ARG A 418 8.32 -14.33 -27.42
CA ARG A 418 7.98 -14.23 -28.85
C ARG A 418 6.99 -13.12 -29.16
N HIS A 419 5.98 -12.95 -28.30
CA HIS A 419 4.85 -12.03 -28.54
C HIS A 419 4.81 -10.84 -27.58
N GLN A 420 5.91 -10.53 -26.89
CA GLN A 420 5.97 -9.49 -25.87
C GLN A 420 5.54 -8.12 -26.42
N SER A 421 5.92 -7.79 -27.66
CA SER A 421 5.57 -6.54 -28.35
C SER A 421 4.08 -6.44 -28.71
N GLU A 422 3.32 -7.53 -28.68
CA GLU A 422 1.88 -7.55 -28.99
C GLU A 422 1.02 -7.44 -27.73
N ILE A 423 1.58 -7.74 -26.55
CA ILE A 423 0.84 -7.84 -25.29
C ILE A 423 1.05 -6.57 -24.47
N ARG A 424 -0.04 -5.82 -24.25
CA ARG A 424 -0.05 -4.61 -23.41
C ARG A 424 0.31 -4.91 -21.96
N THR A 425 0.95 -3.97 -21.28
CA THR A 425 1.40 -4.15 -19.89
C THR A 425 0.24 -4.40 -18.92
N CYS A 426 -0.92 -3.78 -19.15
CA CYS A 426 -2.15 -4.01 -18.34
C CYS A 426 -2.62 -5.47 -18.38
N ASP A 427 -2.43 -6.16 -19.49
CA ASP A 427 -2.86 -7.54 -19.69
C ASP A 427 -1.87 -8.55 -19.07
N ARG A 428 -0.58 -8.18 -18.97
CA ARG A 428 0.50 -9.02 -18.38
C ARG A 428 0.39 -9.19 -16.87
N ARG A 429 -0.38 -8.32 -16.22
CA ARG A 429 -0.57 -8.31 -14.77
C ARG A 429 -1.07 -9.65 -14.22
N TYR A 430 -1.90 -10.34 -14.99
CA TYR A 430 -2.50 -11.62 -14.58
C TYR A 430 -1.55 -12.81 -14.76
N LEU A 431 -0.42 -12.63 -15.43
CA LEU A 431 0.57 -13.67 -15.70
C LEU A 431 1.61 -13.72 -14.57
N ARG A 432 1.27 -14.30 -13.41
CA ARG A 432 2.09 -14.21 -12.19
C ARG A 432 3.34 -15.07 -12.22
N HIS A 433 3.37 -16.15 -13.01
CA HIS A 433 4.51 -17.07 -13.08
C HIS A 433 5.66 -16.55 -13.95
N LEU A 434 5.43 -15.51 -14.75
CA LEU A 434 6.49 -14.86 -15.51
C LEU A 434 7.36 -13.95 -14.62
N PRO A 435 8.69 -14.01 -14.71
CA PRO A 435 9.61 -13.21 -13.89
C PRO A 435 9.75 -11.76 -14.42
N LEU A 436 8.64 -11.02 -14.47
CA LEU A 436 8.60 -9.64 -14.94
C LEU A 436 8.60 -8.66 -13.77
N LYS A 437 9.30 -7.54 -13.94
CA LYS A 437 9.41 -6.51 -12.91
C LYS A 437 8.29 -5.47 -13.05
N PRO A 438 7.80 -4.88 -11.94
CA PRO A 438 6.93 -3.73 -12.02
C PRO A 438 7.73 -2.47 -12.35
N LEU A 439 7.14 -1.59 -13.16
CA LEU A 439 7.60 -0.21 -13.35
C LEU A 439 6.81 0.70 -12.40
N VAL A 440 7.53 1.38 -11.51
CA VAL A 440 6.94 2.23 -10.46
C VAL A 440 7.11 3.70 -10.82
N LEU A 441 5.99 4.38 -11.05
CA LEU A 441 5.90 5.83 -11.15
C LEU A 441 5.94 6.42 -9.75
N VAL A 442 6.85 7.34 -9.51
CA VAL A 442 7.05 7.91 -8.18
C VAL A 442 6.41 9.29 -8.13
N ASP A 443 5.46 9.45 -7.21
CA ASP A 443 4.78 10.72 -6.96
C ASP A 443 5.65 11.69 -6.13
N THR A 444 5.37 12.98 -6.21
CA THR A 444 6.12 14.07 -5.59
C THR A 444 6.22 13.89 -4.07
N ASN A 445 5.15 13.44 -3.41
CA ASN A 445 5.16 13.22 -1.96
C ASN A 445 6.23 12.22 -1.50
N ILE A 446 6.45 11.12 -2.24
CA ILE A 446 7.45 10.10 -1.94
C ILE A 446 8.86 10.67 -2.08
N VAL A 447 9.09 11.48 -3.13
CA VAL A 447 10.41 12.08 -3.38
C VAL A 447 10.73 13.15 -2.33
N ILE A 448 9.73 13.93 -1.90
CA ILE A 448 9.89 14.88 -0.79
C ILE A 448 10.29 14.15 0.50
N ASP A 449 9.72 12.98 0.74
CA ASP A 449 10.06 12.19 1.93
C ASP A 449 11.49 11.60 1.82
N ALA A 450 11.95 11.24 0.62
CA ALA A 450 13.35 10.88 0.37
C ALA A 450 14.30 12.07 0.59
N LEU A 451 13.91 13.26 0.14
CA LEU A 451 14.64 14.51 0.33
C LEU A 451 14.81 14.83 1.82
N TYR A 452 13.73 14.74 2.58
CA TYR A 452 13.75 14.97 4.02
C TYR A 452 14.70 13.99 4.73
N ARG A 453 14.63 12.70 4.39
CA ARG A 453 15.58 11.70 4.92
C ARG A 453 17.02 12.07 4.61
N ARG A 454 17.32 12.49 3.37
CA ARG A 454 18.70 12.81 2.97
C ARG A 454 19.25 13.98 3.77
N ILE A 455 18.44 15.02 3.97
CA ILE A 455 18.82 16.17 4.80
C ILE A 455 19.09 15.72 6.24
N GLN A 456 18.24 14.86 6.81
CA GLN A 456 18.46 14.32 8.16
C GLN A 456 19.76 13.52 8.28
N GLN A 457 20.12 12.73 7.26
CA GLN A 457 21.39 12.02 7.21
C GLN A 457 22.58 12.98 7.22
N ILE A 458 22.53 14.05 6.42
CA ILE A 458 23.60 15.07 6.38
C ILE A 458 23.74 15.77 7.74
N LEU A 459 22.63 15.98 8.44
CA LEU A 459 22.59 16.56 9.79
C LEU A 459 23.03 15.57 10.89
N ASN A 460 23.52 14.37 10.57
CA ASN A 460 23.85 13.30 11.52
C ASN A 460 22.70 12.98 12.50
N ARG A 461 21.46 12.98 11.97
CA ARG A 461 20.26 12.68 12.73
C ARG A 461 19.67 11.33 12.34
N SER A 462 19.18 10.59 13.33
CA SER A 462 18.39 9.38 13.11
C SER A 462 16.90 9.71 13.05
N ASN A 463 16.25 9.16 12.01
CA ASN A 463 14.81 9.26 11.83
C ASN A 463 14.04 8.27 12.72
N HIS A 464 14.74 7.33 13.36
CA HIS A 464 14.16 6.18 14.05
C HIS A 464 13.52 6.54 15.39
N PHE A 465 13.92 7.65 15.99
CA PHE A 465 13.37 8.11 17.26
C PHE A 465 12.37 9.26 17.11
N GLU A 466 12.25 9.81 15.89
CA GLU A 466 11.27 10.83 15.56
C GLU A 466 9.85 10.26 15.62
N ASP A 467 8.90 11.16 15.85
CA ASP A 467 7.52 10.80 16.12
C ASP A 467 6.95 9.99 14.96
N SER A 468 6.39 8.83 15.32
CA SER A 468 5.70 7.85 14.48
C SER A 468 4.58 8.39 13.57
N THR A 469 4.37 9.70 13.49
CA THR A 469 3.56 10.37 12.47
C THR A 469 4.31 10.50 11.13
N ASN A 470 5.65 10.47 11.11
CA ASN A 470 6.47 10.52 9.89
C ASN A 470 6.77 9.12 9.28
N GLN A 471 5.80 8.19 9.38
CA GLN A 471 5.83 6.86 8.77
C GLN A 471 6.14 6.86 7.26
N ARG A 472 5.82 7.97 6.58
CA ARG A 472 5.92 8.16 5.13
C ARG A 472 7.35 8.04 4.58
N SER A 473 8.35 8.42 5.39
CA SER A 473 9.76 8.38 5.00
C SER A 473 10.24 6.99 4.59
N HIS A 474 9.82 5.93 5.29
CA HIS A 474 10.35 4.57 5.09
C HIS A 474 10.06 3.99 3.70
N PHE A 475 8.88 4.25 3.16
CA PHE A 475 8.49 3.68 1.87
C PHE A 475 9.39 4.11 0.72
N ALA A 476 9.81 5.38 0.69
CA ALA A 476 10.76 5.88 -0.30
C ALA A 476 12.11 5.14 -0.25
N GLY A 477 12.57 4.77 0.94
CA GLY A 477 13.84 4.03 1.12
C GLY A 477 13.70 2.57 0.69
N TYR A 478 12.56 1.97 0.99
CA TYR A 478 12.24 0.62 0.52
C TYR A 478 12.18 0.52 -1.01
N LEU A 479 11.63 1.54 -1.69
CA LEU A 479 11.64 1.62 -3.17
C LEU A 479 13.06 1.64 -3.74
N LEU A 480 13.94 2.48 -3.18
CA LEU A 480 15.34 2.55 -3.59
C LEU A 480 16.06 1.20 -3.36
N TYR A 481 15.87 0.59 -2.19
CA TYR A 481 16.39 -0.74 -1.90
C TYR A 481 15.94 -1.79 -2.92
N LEU A 482 14.66 -1.80 -3.32
CA LEU A 482 14.16 -2.73 -4.32
C LEU A 482 14.75 -2.46 -5.71
N ALA A 483 14.96 -1.21 -6.07
CA ALA A 483 15.56 -0.82 -7.34
C ALA A 483 17.04 -1.24 -7.42
N GLU A 484 17.81 -1.01 -6.35
CA GLU A 484 19.20 -1.46 -6.22
C GLU A 484 19.33 -2.98 -6.36
N ASN A 485 18.36 -3.73 -5.79
CA ASN A 485 18.29 -5.19 -5.91
C ASN A 485 17.62 -5.67 -7.21
N GLN A 486 17.43 -4.78 -8.18
CA GLN A 486 16.84 -5.08 -9.49
C GLN A 486 15.46 -5.75 -9.42
N LYS A 487 14.69 -5.52 -8.35
CA LYS A 487 13.34 -6.08 -8.19
C LYS A 487 12.24 -5.19 -8.80
N VAL A 488 12.49 -3.90 -8.93
CA VAL A 488 11.58 -2.91 -9.54
C VAL A 488 12.37 -1.94 -10.41
N ASP A 489 11.71 -1.35 -11.39
CA ASP A 489 12.23 -0.20 -12.13
C ASP A 489 11.49 1.06 -11.67
N LEU A 490 12.22 2.16 -11.48
CA LEU A 490 11.67 3.43 -11.01
C LEU A 490 11.66 4.45 -12.15
N TRP A 491 10.55 5.16 -12.29
CA TRP A 491 10.44 6.27 -13.23
C TRP A 491 9.90 7.51 -12.54
N LEU A 492 10.59 8.63 -12.79
CA LEU A 492 10.25 9.94 -12.26
C LEU A 492 9.79 10.87 -13.41
N PRO A 493 8.47 11.11 -13.56
CA PRO A 493 7.93 11.95 -14.63
C PRO A 493 8.43 13.40 -14.59
N LYS A 494 8.48 14.10 -15.73
CA LYS A 494 8.94 15.50 -15.77
C LYS A 494 8.13 16.44 -14.88
N VAL A 495 6.84 16.18 -14.71
CA VAL A 495 5.96 16.97 -13.82
C VAL A 495 6.49 16.93 -12.39
N VAL A 496 6.82 15.73 -11.89
CA VAL A 496 7.37 15.54 -10.54
C VAL A 496 8.76 16.18 -10.41
N ARG A 497 9.61 16.04 -11.45
CA ARG A 497 10.92 16.73 -11.50
C ARG A 497 10.77 18.24 -11.40
N GLY A 498 9.83 18.82 -12.15
CA GLY A 498 9.55 20.25 -12.08
C GLY A 498 9.02 20.71 -10.73
N GLU A 499 8.18 19.89 -10.06
CA GLU A 499 7.68 20.21 -8.72
C GLU A 499 8.77 20.18 -7.66
N ILE A 500 9.65 19.17 -7.66
CA ILE A 500 10.74 19.11 -6.68
C ILE A 500 11.79 20.20 -6.92
N GLU A 501 12.08 20.53 -8.19
CA GLU A 501 12.93 21.67 -8.53
C GLU A 501 12.31 22.99 -8.05
N ASN A 502 11.00 23.18 -8.19
CA ASN A 502 10.32 24.36 -7.66
C ASN A 502 10.32 24.39 -6.13
N LEU A 503 10.22 23.24 -5.46
CA LEU A 503 10.29 23.14 -4.00
C LEU A 503 11.64 23.64 -3.46
N THR A 504 12.75 23.38 -4.18
CA THR A 504 14.07 23.93 -3.77
C THR A 504 14.13 25.45 -3.75
N ARG A 505 13.18 26.13 -4.44
CA ARG A 505 13.05 27.59 -4.42
C ARG A 505 12.24 28.08 -3.21
N SER A 506 11.48 27.20 -2.53
CA SER A 506 10.68 27.50 -1.34
C SER A 506 11.29 26.86 -0.09
N ILE A 507 12.46 27.36 0.32
CA ILE A 507 13.22 26.90 1.51
C ILE A 507 12.35 26.92 2.78
N GLY A 508 11.42 27.88 2.89
CA GLY A 508 10.52 28.02 4.04
C GLY A 508 9.65 26.79 4.31
N ASP A 509 9.18 26.08 3.28
CA ASP A 509 8.33 24.90 3.46
C ASP A 509 9.14 23.68 3.93
N ILE A 510 10.38 23.57 3.49
CA ILE A 510 11.32 22.55 3.96
C ILE A 510 11.68 22.83 5.42
N ARG A 511 11.94 24.09 5.78
CA ARG A 511 12.22 24.52 7.16
C ARG A 511 11.10 24.14 8.13
N LYS A 512 9.83 24.32 7.74
CA LYS A 512 8.67 23.92 8.55
C LYS A 512 8.68 22.43 8.93
N ARG A 513 9.21 21.55 8.06
CA ARG A 513 9.31 20.11 8.36
C ARG A 513 10.34 19.77 9.45
N PHE A 514 11.27 20.68 9.75
CA PHE A 514 12.25 20.51 10.82
C PHE A 514 11.85 21.19 12.14
N GLU A 515 10.68 21.87 12.21
CA GLU A 515 10.21 22.52 13.45
C GLU A 515 10.04 21.57 14.64
N ASN A 516 9.86 20.27 14.40
CA ASN A 516 9.70 19.25 15.43
C ASN A 516 10.98 18.42 15.66
N ALA A 517 12.11 18.87 15.11
CA ALA A 517 13.42 18.24 15.20
C ALA A 517 14.40 19.14 15.97
N LEU A 518 15.28 18.53 16.78
CA LEU A 518 16.35 19.24 17.49
C LEU A 518 17.53 19.51 16.53
N VAL A 519 17.45 20.57 15.74
CA VAL A 519 18.50 20.95 14.79
C VAL A 519 18.98 22.36 15.09
N ASP A 520 20.30 22.55 15.04
CA ASP A 520 20.91 23.87 15.08
C ASP A 520 20.47 24.67 13.85
N ASN A 521 19.94 25.88 14.07
CA ASN A 521 19.41 26.70 12.99
C ASN A 521 20.49 27.09 11.98
N ASP A 522 21.73 27.36 12.42
CA ASP A 522 22.81 27.76 11.52
C ASP A 522 23.29 26.57 10.69
N VAL A 523 23.37 25.38 11.30
CA VAL A 523 23.68 24.13 10.59
C VAL A 523 22.55 23.75 9.61
N LEU A 524 21.30 24.00 9.98
CA LEU A 524 20.14 23.76 9.11
C LEU A 524 20.15 24.71 7.91
N GLU A 525 20.37 26.01 8.11
CA GLU A 525 20.40 27.02 7.05
C GLU A 525 21.57 26.79 6.07
N THR A 526 22.74 26.36 6.57
CA THR A 526 23.86 25.96 5.71
C THR A 526 23.55 24.70 4.89
N THR A 527 22.88 23.72 5.50
CA THR A 527 22.50 22.46 4.83
C THR A 527 21.41 22.67 3.77
N ILE A 528 20.41 23.51 4.04
CA ILE A 528 19.29 23.83 3.12
C ILE A 528 19.64 25.03 2.21
N SER A 529 20.92 25.39 2.07
CA SER A 529 21.35 26.40 1.10
C SER A 529 20.96 25.98 -0.33
N ALA A 530 20.68 26.95 -1.20
CA ALA A 530 20.18 26.68 -2.55
C ALA A 530 21.10 25.76 -3.38
N GLU A 531 22.42 25.88 -3.20
CA GLU A 531 23.42 25.04 -3.88
C GLU A 531 23.37 23.60 -3.39
N ASN A 532 23.38 23.40 -2.07
CA ASN A 532 23.30 22.07 -1.45
C ASN A 532 21.98 21.37 -1.81
N MET A 533 20.87 22.11 -1.75
CA MET A 533 19.55 21.60 -2.11
C MET A 533 19.48 21.16 -3.56
N LYS A 534 20.06 21.92 -4.49
CA LYS A 534 20.13 21.53 -5.90
C LYS A 534 20.95 20.26 -6.11
N SER A 535 22.08 20.13 -5.41
CA SER A 535 22.91 18.91 -5.45
C SER A 535 22.15 17.69 -4.95
N ILE A 536 21.50 17.80 -3.78
CA ILE A 536 20.71 16.73 -3.17
C ILE A 536 19.55 16.32 -4.09
N VAL A 537 18.82 17.28 -4.66
CA VAL A 537 17.70 16.98 -5.57
C VAL A 537 18.18 16.29 -6.84
N ASN A 538 19.29 16.73 -7.44
CA ASN A 538 19.84 16.06 -8.61
C ASN A 538 20.21 14.60 -8.32
N GLN A 539 20.80 14.34 -7.15
CA GLN A 539 21.11 12.98 -6.72
C GLN A 539 19.84 12.13 -6.56
N ILE A 540 18.82 12.64 -5.88
CA ILE A 540 17.55 11.93 -5.69
C ILE A 540 16.85 11.68 -7.03
N VAL A 541 16.82 12.65 -7.94
CA VAL A 541 16.27 12.49 -9.29
C VAL A 541 16.98 11.35 -10.03
N SER A 542 18.31 11.24 -9.90
CA SER A 542 19.10 10.15 -10.47
C SER A 542 18.72 8.80 -9.85
N GLU A 543 18.63 8.72 -8.52
CA GLU A 543 18.31 7.48 -7.78
C GLU A 543 16.90 6.94 -8.10
N PHE A 544 15.91 7.82 -8.29
CA PHE A 544 14.53 7.45 -8.64
C PHE A 544 14.26 7.34 -10.15
N SER A 545 15.28 7.43 -11.00
CA SER A 545 15.16 7.33 -12.46
C SER A 545 15.98 6.15 -13.02
N THR A 546 15.67 4.93 -12.59
CA THR A 546 16.37 3.72 -13.07
C THR A 546 15.86 3.21 -14.42
N TRP A 547 14.68 3.64 -14.85
CA TRP A 547 14.10 3.26 -16.14
C TRP A 547 14.46 4.25 -17.26
N GLU A 548 15.10 3.75 -18.31
CA GLU A 548 15.63 4.54 -19.44
C GLU A 548 14.69 4.63 -20.67
N GLY A 549 13.45 4.14 -20.57
CA GLY A 549 12.52 4.12 -21.70
C GLY A 549 12.23 5.50 -22.32
N ASN A 550 11.60 5.52 -23.51
CA ASN A 550 11.25 6.73 -24.27
C ASN A 550 10.19 7.62 -23.58
N SER A 551 10.57 8.23 -22.46
CA SER A 551 9.74 9.09 -21.62
C SER A 551 9.08 10.23 -22.38
N ARG A 552 9.74 10.79 -23.42
CA ARG A 552 9.19 11.89 -24.22
C ARG A 552 7.95 11.48 -25.02
N ASP A 553 7.99 10.31 -25.66
CA ASP A 553 6.88 9.81 -26.49
C ASP A 553 5.67 9.42 -25.62
N ILE A 554 5.94 8.97 -24.40
CA ILE A 554 4.91 8.57 -23.42
C ILE A 554 4.23 9.80 -22.84
N GLU A 555 5.01 10.81 -22.46
CA GLU A 555 4.47 12.06 -21.96
C GLU A 555 3.63 12.79 -23.03
N ALA A 556 4.00 12.68 -24.30
CA ALA A 556 3.22 13.22 -25.41
C ALA A 556 1.89 12.46 -25.61
N GLU A 557 1.90 11.12 -25.60
CA GLU A 557 0.69 10.31 -25.73
C GLU A 557 -0.27 10.48 -24.55
N ALA A 558 0.24 10.67 -23.34
CA ALA A 558 -0.60 10.89 -22.16
C ALA A 558 -1.49 12.15 -22.26
N ILE A 559 -1.16 13.06 -23.19
CA ILE A 559 -1.94 14.27 -23.50
C ILE A 559 -2.94 14.03 -24.65
N SER A 560 -2.97 12.82 -25.23
CA SER A 560 -3.94 12.46 -26.28
C SER A 560 -5.39 12.62 -25.81
N ASP A 561 -6.25 13.07 -26.72
CA ASP A 561 -7.67 13.35 -26.43
C ASP A 561 -8.40 12.11 -25.89
N GLU A 562 -8.01 10.90 -26.32
CA GLU A 562 -8.60 9.65 -25.85
C GLU A 562 -8.32 9.40 -24.36
N ILE A 563 -7.06 9.49 -23.94
CA ILE A 563 -6.67 9.28 -22.53
C ILE A 563 -7.24 10.41 -21.66
N VAL A 564 -7.16 11.65 -22.13
CA VAL A 564 -7.69 12.82 -21.41
C VAL A 564 -9.20 12.72 -21.23
N SER A 565 -9.95 12.35 -22.28
CA SER A 565 -11.41 12.16 -22.22
C SER A 565 -11.79 10.99 -21.32
N SER A 566 -11.10 9.86 -21.44
CA SER A 566 -11.35 8.68 -20.61
C SER A 566 -11.10 8.96 -19.13
N MET A 567 -10.02 9.69 -18.82
CA MET A 567 -9.70 10.14 -17.46
C MET A 567 -10.72 11.17 -16.97
N GLY A 568 -11.13 12.13 -17.79
CA GLY A 568 -12.19 13.09 -17.45
C GLY A 568 -13.50 12.40 -17.06
N LYS A 569 -13.96 11.45 -17.89
CA LYS A 569 -15.14 10.62 -17.59
C LYS A 569 -14.97 9.85 -16.27
N PHE A 570 -13.79 9.30 -16.01
CA PHE A 570 -13.52 8.60 -14.76
C PHE A 570 -13.66 9.50 -13.54
N LEU A 571 -13.05 10.69 -13.58
CA LEU A 571 -13.13 11.65 -12.48
C LEU A 571 -14.57 12.11 -12.25
N THR A 572 -15.34 12.34 -13.31
CA THR A 572 -16.76 12.70 -13.22
C THR A 572 -17.61 11.57 -12.63
N GLU A 573 -17.34 10.30 -12.98
CA GLU A 573 -18.02 9.13 -12.40
C GLU A 573 -17.76 8.97 -10.89
N HIS A 574 -16.63 9.49 -10.39
CA HIS A 574 -16.22 9.37 -8.98
C HIS A 574 -16.23 10.73 -8.26
N SER A 575 -16.97 11.73 -8.77
CA SER A 575 -16.93 13.11 -8.26
C SER A 575 -17.27 13.21 -6.78
N GLU A 576 -18.22 12.40 -6.28
CA GLU A 576 -18.62 12.38 -4.86
C GLU A 576 -17.45 12.08 -3.92
N ILE A 577 -16.54 11.17 -4.32
CA ILE A 577 -15.35 10.83 -3.53
C ILE A 577 -14.38 12.01 -3.49
N TYR A 578 -14.13 12.61 -4.65
CA TYR A 578 -13.21 13.74 -4.78
C TYR A 578 -13.76 14.98 -4.06
N ASP A 579 -15.08 15.19 -4.05
CA ASP A 579 -15.72 16.27 -3.31
C ASP A 579 -15.54 16.11 -1.79
N GLU A 580 -15.65 14.89 -1.24
CA GLU A 580 -15.38 14.65 0.20
C GLU A 580 -13.90 14.80 0.54
N LEU A 581 -12.98 14.25 -0.27
CA LEU A 581 -11.54 14.46 -0.11
C LEU A 581 -11.19 15.95 -0.12
N THR A 582 -11.88 16.73 -0.96
CA THR A 582 -11.73 18.18 -1.05
C THR A 582 -12.22 18.90 0.21
N LYS A 583 -13.38 18.53 0.76
CA LYS A 583 -13.90 19.13 2.00
C LYS A 583 -12.92 18.92 3.16
N MET A 584 -12.26 17.76 3.22
CA MET A 584 -11.20 17.50 4.20
C MET A 584 -9.99 18.42 4.01
N ARG A 585 -9.54 18.63 2.76
CA ARG A 585 -8.42 19.53 2.45
C ARG A 585 -8.74 21.01 2.72
N GLN A 586 -10.00 21.42 2.63
CA GLN A 586 -10.43 22.79 2.94
C GLN A 586 -10.23 23.20 4.41
N HIS A 587 -10.09 22.23 5.32
CA HIS A 587 -9.75 22.49 6.73
C HIS A 587 -8.25 22.77 6.94
N TYR A 588 -7.41 22.58 5.91
CA TYR A 588 -5.99 22.94 5.91
C TYR A 588 -5.80 24.26 5.17
N GLU A 589 -5.11 25.21 5.80
CA GLU A 589 -4.82 26.53 5.20
C GLU A 589 -3.95 26.38 3.93
N GLY A 590 -4.57 26.54 2.76
CA GLY A 590 -3.90 26.53 1.47
C GLY A 590 -4.85 26.88 0.32
N LYS A 591 -4.37 27.66 -0.66
CA LYS A 591 -5.16 28.02 -1.86
C LYS A 591 -5.48 26.73 -2.63
N ASN A 592 -6.73 26.30 -2.53
CA ASN A 592 -7.31 25.19 -3.28
C ASN A 592 -7.33 25.49 -4.79
N ILE A 593 -6.24 25.20 -5.50
CA ILE A 593 -6.16 25.28 -6.96
C ILE A 593 -6.98 24.10 -7.51
N ARG A 594 -8.17 24.41 -8.06
CA ARG A 594 -9.07 23.41 -8.65
C ARG A 594 -8.90 23.38 -10.16
N THR A 595 -8.98 22.19 -10.77
CA THR A 595 -9.17 22.06 -12.21
C THR A 595 -10.65 22.08 -12.56
N GLU A 596 -11.00 22.78 -13.63
CA GLU A 596 -12.35 22.77 -14.19
C GLU A 596 -12.44 21.68 -15.27
N ILE A 597 -13.41 20.79 -15.13
CA ILE A 597 -13.77 19.75 -16.10
C ILE A 597 -15.27 19.90 -16.35
N ASP A 598 -15.68 20.11 -17.60
CA ASP A 598 -17.09 20.25 -18.00
C ASP A 598 -17.88 21.29 -17.17
N GLY A 599 -17.25 22.43 -16.85
CA GLY A 599 -17.86 23.51 -16.04
C GLY A 599 -17.96 23.21 -14.53
N LYS A 600 -17.46 22.04 -14.08
CA LYS A 600 -17.40 21.65 -12.67
C LYS A 600 -15.95 21.69 -12.18
N LYS A 601 -15.73 22.28 -11.01
CA LYS A 601 -14.41 22.28 -10.36
C LYS A 601 -14.18 20.91 -9.71
N ILE A 602 -13.46 20.02 -10.39
CA ILE A 602 -13.22 18.63 -9.99
C ILE A 602 -11.74 18.45 -9.61
N TYR A 603 -11.50 17.78 -8.48
CA TYR A 603 -10.19 17.27 -8.06
C TYR A 603 -9.92 15.91 -8.70
N PRO A 604 -8.67 15.52 -8.97
CA PRO A 604 -7.40 16.02 -8.39
C PRO A 604 -6.69 17.12 -9.20
N GLN A 605 -5.56 17.63 -8.69
CA GLN A 605 -4.84 18.75 -9.32
C GLN A 605 -4.21 18.36 -10.67
N LYS A 606 -3.82 19.34 -11.47
CA LYS A 606 -3.21 19.11 -12.79
C LYS A 606 -1.98 18.17 -12.73
N PRO A 607 -1.05 18.31 -11.76
CA PRO A 607 0.08 17.39 -11.64
C PRO A 607 -0.34 15.94 -11.41
N ASP A 608 -1.23 15.70 -10.44
CA ASP A 608 -1.76 14.35 -10.14
C ASP A 608 -2.44 13.73 -11.35
N ARG A 609 -3.26 14.51 -12.08
CA ARG A 609 -3.93 14.07 -13.30
C ARG A 609 -2.93 13.64 -14.38
N LEU A 610 -1.83 14.37 -14.54
CA LEU A 610 -0.78 14.00 -15.48
C LEU A 610 -0.13 12.68 -15.07
N ILE A 611 0.15 12.46 -13.78
CA ILE A 611 0.66 11.17 -13.29
C ILE A 611 -0.32 10.03 -13.59
N MET A 612 -1.62 10.24 -13.35
CA MET A 612 -2.67 9.26 -13.69
C MET A 612 -2.70 8.95 -15.19
N GLN A 613 -2.55 9.98 -16.04
CA GLN A 613 -2.52 9.84 -17.49
C GLN A 613 -1.25 9.12 -17.98
N TYR A 614 -0.09 9.43 -17.40
CA TYR A 614 1.16 8.72 -17.69
C TYR A 614 1.06 7.24 -17.35
N ALA A 615 0.50 6.91 -16.17
CA ALA A 615 0.29 5.52 -15.77
C ALA A 615 -0.67 4.77 -16.71
N ALA A 616 -1.74 5.43 -17.16
CA ALA A 616 -2.68 4.87 -18.12
C ALA A 616 -2.04 4.63 -19.51
N ALA A 617 -1.28 5.60 -20.02
CA ALA A 617 -0.55 5.47 -21.28
C ALA A 617 0.45 4.30 -21.24
N LEU A 618 1.28 4.23 -20.19
CA LEU A 618 2.23 3.14 -19.99
C LEU A 618 1.55 1.77 -19.92
N SER A 619 0.41 1.68 -19.24
CA SER A 619 -0.32 0.43 -19.06
C SER A 619 -0.87 -0.11 -20.39
N ASN A 620 -1.26 0.78 -21.30
CA ASN A 620 -1.78 0.40 -22.60
C ASN A 620 -0.69 0.06 -23.64
N ARG A 621 0.60 0.28 -23.31
CA ARG A 621 1.71 -0.07 -24.19
C ARG A 621 2.33 -1.43 -23.85
N PRO A 622 2.86 -2.15 -24.84
CA PRO A 622 3.78 -3.26 -24.60
C PRO A 622 5.17 -2.71 -24.26
N ILE A 623 5.56 -2.75 -22.98
CA ILE A 623 6.87 -2.26 -22.51
C ILE A 623 7.79 -3.43 -22.23
N ASP A 624 9.02 -3.42 -22.70
CA ASP A 624 9.87 -4.59 -22.58
C ASP A 624 10.19 -4.99 -21.14
N ASN A 625 10.07 -6.30 -20.85
CA ASN A 625 10.35 -6.92 -19.54
C ASN A 625 9.55 -6.36 -18.33
N VAL A 626 8.59 -5.47 -18.56
CA VAL A 626 7.71 -4.91 -17.53
C VAL A 626 6.42 -5.74 -17.42
N GLY A 627 6.09 -6.14 -16.19
CA GLY A 627 4.92 -6.97 -15.89
C GLY A 627 3.69 -6.21 -15.41
N SER A 628 3.88 -4.99 -14.89
CA SER A 628 2.80 -4.14 -14.39
C SER A 628 3.29 -2.71 -14.18
N ILE A 629 2.36 -1.75 -14.26
CA ILE A 629 2.59 -0.35 -13.92
C ILE A 629 2.01 -0.07 -12.54
N VAL A 630 2.76 0.62 -11.68
CA VAL A 630 2.33 0.97 -10.32
C VAL A 630 2.66 2.43 -10.04
N VAL A 631 1.75 3.19 -9.42
CA VAL A 631 2.03 4.54 -8.91
C VAL A 631 2.29 4.46 -7.41
N ALA A 632 3.47 4.89 -6.97
CA ALA A 632 3.83 5.02 -5.56
C ALA A 632 3.42 6.40 -5.04
N THR A 633 2.43 6.46 -4.14
CA THR A 633 1.87 7.71 -3.62
C THR A 633 1.16 7.52 -2.29
N HIS A 634 1.25 8.51 -1.41
CA HIS A 634 0.46 8.59 -0.18
C HIS A 634 -0.86 9.35 -0.35
N ASP A 635 -1.14 9.91 -1.52
CA ASP A 635 -2.25 10.82 -1.74
C ASP A 635 -3.60 10.07 -1.80
N GLY A 636 -4.61 10.59 -1.09
CA GLY A 636 -5.99 10.13 -1.11
C GLY A 636 -6.62 10.07 -2.49
N ASP A 637 -6.23 10.98 -3.39
CA ASP A 637 -6.74 11.11 -4.76
C ASP A 637 -6.47 9.85 -5.61
N PHE A 638 -5.40 9.13 -5.26
CA PHE A 638 -5.05 7.84 -5.85
C PHE A 638 -5.52 6.68 -4.97
N THR A 639 -5.21 6.73 -3.67
CA THR A 639 -5.34 5.57 -2.78
C THR A 639 -6.80 5.20 -2.50
N VAL A 640 -7.71 6.18 -2.44
CA VAL A 640 -9.14 5.91 -2.21
C VAL A 640 -9.76 5.20 -3.40
N VAL A 641 -9.35 5.45 -4.64
CA VAL A 641 -9.91 4.82 -5.85
C VAL A 641 -8.95 3.83 -6.53
N ALA A 642 -7.92 3.37 -5.81
CA ALA A 642 -6.85 2.53 -6.34
C ALA A 642 -7.31 1.32 -7.19
N ARG A 643 -8.33 0.58 -6.72
CA ARG A 643 -8.86 -0.58 -7.45
C ARG A 643 -9.68 -0.20 -8.69
N ALA A 644 -10.27 1.00 -8.70
CA ALA A 644 -10.99 1.49 -9.87
C ALA A 644 -10.02 1.92 -10.98
N PHE A 645 -8.86 2.50 -10.63
CA PHE A 645 -7.78 2.76 -11.59
C PHE A 645 -7.26 1.46 -12.22
N GLU A 646 -7.04 0.46 -11.38
CA GLU A 646 -6.57 -0.86 -11.79
C GLU A 646 -7.53 -1.55 -12.77
N GLU A 647 -8.85 -1.52 -12.52
CA GLU A 647 -9.82 -2.14 -13.43
C GLU A 647 -10.03 -1.36 -14.73
N ARG A 648 -9.99 -0.02 -14.68
CA ARG A 648 -10.29 0.82 -15.85
C ARG A 648 -9.09 1.08 -16.74
N PHE A 649 -7.92 1.28 -16.16
CA PHE A 649 -6.70 1.71 -16.86
C PHE A 649 -5.55 0.72 -16.74
N GLY A 650 -5.63 -0.29 -15.86
CA GLY A 650 -4.65 -1.38 -15.81
C GLY A 650 -3.40 -1.12 -14.98
N PHE A 651 -3.29 0.01 -14.27
CA PHE A 651 -2.20 0.31 -13.34
C PHE A 651 -2.61 0.18 -11.87
N GLY A 652 -1.66 -0.20 -11.03
CA GLY A 652 -1.82 -0.28 -9.58
C GLY A 652 -1.45 1.01 -8.84
N ILE A 653 -1.86 1.08 -7.58
CA ILE A 653 -1.40 2.10 -6.63
C ILE A 653 -0.72 1.41 -5.45
N ALA A 654 0.44 1.92 -5.02
CA ALA A 654 1.14 1.50 -3.82
C ALA A 654 1.29 2.68 -2.85
N LYS A 655 0.63 2.58 -1.69
CA LYS A 655 0.75 3.54 -0.58
C LYS A 655 1.95 3.24 0.32
N ASN A 656 2.34 1.97 0.42
CA ASN A 656 3.45 1.50 1.26
C ASN A 656 3.99 0.15 0.75
N SER A 657 5.02 -0.36 1.42
CA SER A 657 5.67 -1.65 1.14
C SER A 657 4.69 -2.81 1.00
N ARG A 658 3.69 -2.88 1.88
CA ARG A 658 2.66 -3.93 1.87
C ARG A 658 1.81 -3.90 0.61
N THR A 659 1.33 -2.73 0.21
CA THR A 659 0.54 -2.58 -1.03
C THR A 659 1.40 -2.82 -2.27
N LEU A 660 2.68 -2.46 -2.24
CA LEU A 660 3.63 -2.74 -3.32
C LEU A 660 3.93 -4.25 -3.45
N LYS A 661 3.99 -4.98 -2.33
CA LYS A 661 4.31 -6.43 -2.32
C LYS A 661 3.39 -7.25 -3.23
N GLN A 662 2.13 -6.84 -3.40
CA GLN A 662 1.18 -7.51 -4.32
C GLN A 662 1.59 -7.46 -5.79
N TRP A 663 2.51 -6.56 -6.15
CA TRP A 663 3.02 -6.34 -7.50
C TRP A 663 4.43 -6.88 -7.69
N LEU A 664 5.10 -7.26 -6.60
CA LEU A 664 6.37 -7.95 -6.63
C LEU A 664 6.09 -9.42 -6.93
N ARG A 665 6.69 -9.93 -8.00
CA ARG A 665 6.64 -11.36 -8.32
C ARG A 665 7.79 -12.02 -7.55
N GLU A 666 7.46 -12.79 -6.52
CA GLU A 666 8.45 -13.62 -5.83
C GLU A 666 8.85 -14.76 -6.79
N ALA A 667 10.15 -14.93 -7.02
CA ALA A 667 10.73 -15.98 -7.85
C ALA A 667 10.76 -17.33 -7.12
#